data_AF-A0AAD8E075-F1
#
_entry.id   AF-A0AAD8E075-F1
#
_cell.length_a   1.000
_cell.length_b   1.000
_cell.length_c   1.000
_cell.angle_alpha   90.00
_cell.angle_beta   90.00
_cell.angle_gamma   90.00
#
_symmetry.space_group_name_H-M   'P 1'
#
loop_
_entity.id
_entity.type
_entity.pdbx_description
1 polymer ?
#
loop_
_entity_poly.entity_id
_entity_poly.type
_entity_poly.pdbx_seq_one_letter_code
_entity_poly.pdbx_strand_id
1 'polypeptide(L)'
;MSELRYYRGIYWPVITNGFKDGTDELSYQIYSRRQRKKSLVMANLVDLALKVSRYNDDGEYAAHRVDGHVRESERVCVRAELVAARRQPPPALGRRRDLAAAYHTIKQSIGLQEPQNQVWYMLFIVFVPYAMFPLSLRWCISLGVLSFLAHVVATIVYIHADTGSSVVNCNSKQRYACAWRLLGGNVLLHAAVNFAGFYAKSFVDCEQRKVFLETQKSKDAYQKTRIESGRQWSLIQSVIPDFLAKKIFTHLCESSDDFQRVIDVTSHQVHDVSILFADIKGFTDLSSKCSAQELVEMLNSLFGRFDKLASENHCLRIKLLGDCYFCVSGLLQPRADHARCCVNMGLHMIRAIRDVRRRMKDLKVDLDMRIGVHSGQVTCVVLGQLKWQLDLWSPDVTLANHIESTGLPGRVHISSSTFKCLNGAFKVDPGDEGVQDPLLEEHNLVTYFIRSTEPPQVIRKTPVTKVENGSEECIKLTQNNVSAVPTPPKLPKRDATPRRLWDYEVEENPWKPQMPFENEVEKIHKLVEAFAKNMNSWSLQFNGTDLESSFRELDGDTFKSNVMCCMVQWLFVVAVQSLAHYDCGNLMIVLVVMTIPLSLCFALVMFQEFPSLQRHLVNFSARVTNTRILRVMHICFFIFIMALSR
;
A
#
# COMPACT_ATOMS: atom_id res chain seq x y z
N MET A 1 19.62 3.71 4.35
CA MET A 1 20.37 3.23 5.55
C MET A 1 21.78 3.81 5.53
N SER A 2 22.33 4.27 6.66
CA SER A 2 23.78 4.17 6.85
C SER A 2 24.12 2.70 6.67
N GLU A 3 25.01 2.37 5.74
CA GLU A 3 25.36 0.98 5.42
C GLU A 3 25.53 0.20 6.72
N LEU A 4 24.71 -0.84 6.90
CA LEU A 4 25.02 -1.85 7.91
C LEU A 4 26.43 -2.31 7.57
N ARG A 5 27.36 -2.16 8.51
CA ARG A 5 28.71 -2.72 8.35
C ARG A 5 28.57 -4.23 8.44
N TYR A 6 28.22 -4.82 7.31
CA TYR A 6 28.21 -6.25 7.09
C TYR A 6 29.64 -6.64 6.77
N TYR A 7 30.31 -7.26 7.73
CA TYR A 7 31.67 -7.74 7.55
C TYR A 7 31.68 -9.24 7.76
N ARG A 8 31.97 -9.99 6.70
CA ARG A 8 32.12 -11.45 6.74
C ARG A 8 30.95 -12.17 7.45
N GLY A 9 29.71 -11.87 7.05
CA GLY A 9 28.54 -12.56 7.61
C GLY A 9 28.13 -12.14 9.03
N ILE A 10 28.77 -11.12 9.62
CA ILE A 10 28.44 -10.62 10.97
C ILE A 10 27.82 -9.23 10.88
N TYR A 11 26.71 -9.04 11.60
CA TYR A 11 26.12 -7.72 11.81
C TYR A 11 26.82 -7.03 12.98
N TRP A 12 27.55 -5.95 12.69
CA TRP A 12 28.13 -5.14 13.75
C TRP A 12 27.07 -4.21 14.36
N PRO A 13 26.85 -4.23 15.69
CA PRO A 13 25.87 -3.36 16.32
C PRO A 13 26.33 -1.90 16.25
N VAL A 14 25.45 -1.03 15.75
CA VAL A 14 25.70 0.41 15.65
C VAL A 14 24.83 1.14 16.67
N ILE A 15 25.43 2.10 17.39
CA ILE A 15 24.78 2.89 18.44
C ILE A 15 23.66 3.80 17.88
N THR A 16 23.71 4.08 16.58
CA THR A 16 22.78 4.94 15.84
C THR A 16 22.19 4.21 14.64
N ASN A 17 21.08 3.50 14.84
CA ASN A 17 20.29 2.94 13.75
C ASN A 17 19.23 3.98 13.35
N GLY A 18 19.55 4.83 12.36
CA GLY A 18 18.63 5.81 11.78
C GLY A 18 18.65 5.77 10.26
N PHE A 19 17.52 6.08 9.62
CA PHE A 19 17.50 6.29 8.17
C PHE A 19 18.23 7.59 7.81
N LYS A 20 18.86 7.61 6.62
CA LYS A 20 19.52 8.83 6.09
C LYS A 20 18.48 9.88 5.69
N ASP A 21 17.32 9.42 5.22
CA ASP A 21 16.17 10.25 4.91
C ASP A 21 15.28 10.44 6.16
N GLY A 22 14.95 11.69 6.47
CA GLY A 22 14.11 12.03 7.61
C GLY A 22 12.65 11.61 7.45
N THR A 23 12.17 11.47 6.21
CA THR A 23 10.79 11.06 5.92
C THR A 23 10.55 9.57 6.18
N ASP A 24 11.51 8.73 5.78
CA ASP A 24 11.52 7.30 6.10
C ASP A 24 11.62 7.07 7.61
N GLU A 25 12.43 7.88 8.32
CA GLU A 25 12.55 7.81 9.77
C GLU A 25 11.24 8.17 10.48
N LEU A 26 10.55 9.22 10.05
CA LEU A 26 9.24 9.57 10.60
C LEU A 26 8.21 8.47 10.35
N SER A 27 8.19 7.91 9.14
CA SER A 27 7.27 6.84 8.75
C SER A 27 7.51 5.56 9.56
N TYR A 28 8.77 5.19 9.76
CA TYR A 28 9.15 4.08 10.63
C TYR A 28 8.79 4.33 12.10
N GLN A 29 8.95 5.55 12.60
CA GLN A 29 8.54 5.89 13.97
C GLN A 29 7.02 5.74 14.15
N ILE A 30 6.22 6.13 13.17
CA ILE A 30 4.76 5.95 13.20
C ILE A 30 4.40 4.45 13.16
N TYR A 31 5.05 3.68 12.26
CA TYR A 31 4.87 2.23 12.14
C TYR A 31 5.21 1.50 13.45
N SER A 32 6.42 1.72 13.98
CA SER A 32 6.91 1.08 15.20
C SER A 32 6.08 1.46 16.44
N ARG A 33 5.61 2.72 16.55
CA ARG A 33 4.70 3.15 17.62
C ARG A 33 3.38 2.36 17.60
N ARG A 34 2.80 2.11 16.42
CA ARG A 34 1.56 1.32 16.30
C ARG A 34 1.77 -0.13 16.73
N GLN A 35 2.88 -0.74 16.34
CA GLN A 35 3.19 -2.12 16.68
C GLN A 35 3.46 -2.29 18.19
N ARG A 36 4.21 -1.37 18.80
CA ARG A 36 4.61 -1.42 20.22
C ARG A 36 3.50 -1.01 21.21
N LYS A 37 2.48 -0.24 20.78
CA LYS A 37 1.28 0.05 21.61
C LYS A 37 0.58 -1.25 22.05
N LYS A 38 0.51 -2.26 21.18
CA LYS A 38 -0.09 -3.56 21.52
C LYS A 38 0.74 -4.30 22.58
N SER A 39 2.06 -4.22 22.51
CA SER A 39 2.98 -4.83 23.47
C SER A 39 2.92 -4.17 24.86
N LEU A 40 2.77 -2.84 24.92
CA LEU A 40 2.64 -2.13 26.20
C LEU A 40 1.36 -2.50 26.94
N VAL A 41 0.25 -2.66 26.22
CA VAL A 41 -1.01 -3.16 26.79
C VAL A 41 -0.84 -4.56 27.37
N MET A 42 -0.16 -5.46 26.65
CA MET A 42 0.12 -6.81 27.12
C MET A 42 1.02 -6.82 28.36
N ALA A 43 2.08 -5.99 28.39
CA ALA A 43 2.98 -5.89 29.54
C ALA A 43 2.25 -5.37 30.80
N ASN A 44 1.38 -4.36 30.64
CA ASN A 44 0.56 -3.86 31.75
C ASN A 44 -0.46 -4.89 32.25
N LEU A 45 -1.02 -5.72 31.35
CA LEU A 45 -1.90 -6.83 31.73
C LEU A 45 -1.17 -7.92 32.51
N VAL A 46 0.06 -8.26 32.11
CA VAL A 46 0.91 -9.24 32.83
C VAL A 46 1.34 -8.71 34.19
N ASP A 47 1.74 -7.44 34.28
CA ASP A 47 2.07 -6.79 35.57
C ASP A 47 0.85 -6.73 36.51
N LEU A 48 -0.33 -6.43 35.98
CA LEU A 48 -1.59 -6.48 36.73
C LEU A 48 -1.88 -7.90 37.24
N ALA A 49 -1.72 -8.92 36.39
CA ALA A 49 -1.95 -10.32 36.76
C ALA A 49 -0.97 -10.80 37.85
N LEU A 50 0.32 -10.43 37.74
CA LEU A 50 1.32 -10.77 38.77
C LEU A 50 1.05 -10.09 40.10
N LYS A 51 0.59 -8.83 40.08
CA LYS A 51 0.19 -8.10 41.30
C LYS A 51 -1.05 -8.70 41.96
N VAL A 52 -2.05 -9.11 41.16
CA VAL A 52 -3.26 -9.79 41.66
C VAL A 52 -2.93 -11.17 42.23
N SER A 53 -2.03 -11.93 41.59
CA SER A 53 -1.60 -13.24 42.10
C SER A 53 -0.90 -13.13 43.45
N ARG A 54 -0.01 -12.14 43.63
CA ARG A 54 0.65 -11.90 44.92
C ARG A 54 -0.31 -11.43 46.00
N TYR A 55 -1.30 -10.61 45.64
CA TYR A 55 -2.34 -10.19 46.58
C TYR A 55 -3.17 -11.38 47.10
N ASN A 56 -3.42 -12.38 46.26
CA ASN A 56 -4.12 -13.60 46.67
C ASN A 56 -3.24 -14.54 47.52
N ASP A 57 -1.94 -14.67 47.21
CA ASP A 57 -1.01 -15.49 48.03
C ASP A 57 -0.80 -14.89 49.44
N ASP A 58 -0.69 -13.56 49.56
CA ASP A 58 -0.59 -12.90 50.87
C ASP A 58 -1.88 -13.02 51.70
N GLY A 59 -3.04 -13.22 51.03
CA GLY A 59 -4.33 -13.47 51.68
C GLY A 59 -4.47 -14.87 52.28
N GLU A 60 -3.79 -15.88 51.73
CA GLU A 60 -3.84 -17.27 52.22
C GLU A 60 -2.83 -17.52 53.36
N TYR A 61 -1.65 -16.90 53.33
CA TYR A 61 -0.65 -17.04 54.40
C TYR A 61 -0.99 -16.22 55.66
N ALA A 62 -1.79 -15.16 55.54
CA ALA A 62 -2.24 -14.36 56.69
C ALA A 62 -3.35 -15.04 57.52
N ALA A 63 -3.98 -16.11 57.04
CA ALA A 63 -5.08 -16.77 57.74
C ALA A 63 -4.65 -17.67 58.92
N HIS A 64 -3.36 -18.01 59.04
CA HIS A 64 -2.90 -19.03 60.00
C HIS A 64 -1.96 -18.55 61.11
N ARG A 65 -1.74 -17.25 61.29
CA ARG A 65 -0.98 -16.75 62.44
C ARG A 65 -1.37 -15.34 62.86
N VAL A 66 -1.61 -15.22 64.16
CA VAL A 66 -1.57 -14.02 65.01
C VAL A 66 -2.94 -13.53 65.51
N ASP A 67 -3.18 -13.93 66.76
CA ASP A 67 -4.04 -13.32 67.77
C ASP A 67 -3.91 -11.79 67.83
N GLY A 68 -4.98 -11.16 68.32
CA GLY A 68 -5.20 -9.72 68.33
C GLY A 68 -4.02 -8.86 68.78
N HIS A 69 -3.46 -8.10 67.84
CA HIS A 69 -3.07 -6.68 68.06
C HIS A 69 -2.67 -5.90 66.79
N VAL A 70 -2.69 -6.49 65.59
CA VAL A 70 -2.23 -5.81 64.36
C VAL A 70 -3.32 -5.01 63.63
N ARG A 71 -4.58 -5.07 64.10
CA ARG A 71 -5.76 -4.46 63.45
C ARG A 71 -5.80 -2.92 63.47
N GLU A 72 -4.82 -2.27 64.10
CA GLU A 72 -4.68 -0.81 64.15
C GLU A 72 -3.61 -0.22 63.20
N SER A 73 -2.73 -1.04 62.63
CA SER A 73 -1.65 -0.54 61.75
C SER A 73 -2.08 -0.30 60.29
N GLU A 74 -3.06 -1.05 59.79
CA GLU A 74 -3.55 -0.91 58.40
C GLU A 74 -4.53 0.26 58.20
N ARG A 75 -5.17 0.75 59.27
CA ARG A 75 -6.01 1.96 59.22
C ARG A 75 -5.19 3.24 59.07
N VAL A 76 -3.88 3.21 59.32
CA VAL A 76 -2.99 4.39 59.24
C VAL A 76 -2.57 4.68 57.80
N CYS A 77 -2.34 3.69 56.95
CA CYS A 77 -1.92 3.91 55.55
C CYS A 77 -3.03 4.53 54.68
N VAL A 78 -4.27 4.05 54.81
CA VAL A 78 -5.41 4.62 54.05
C VAL A 78 -5.82 6.00 54.58
N ARG A 79 -5.63 6.25 55.89
CA ARG A 79 -5.88 7.57 56.48
C ARG A 79 -4.76 8.57 56.19
N ALA A 80 -3.53 8.11 55.95
CA ALA A 80 -2.41 8.98 55.57
C ALA A 80 -2.57 9.57 54.15
N GLU A 81 -3.11 8.82 53.20
CA GLU A 81 -3.45 9.36 51.86
C GLU A 81 -4.64 10.34 51.91
N LEU A 82 -5.61 10.11 52.81
CA LEU A 82 -6.75 11.03 53.02
C LEU A 82 -6.39 12.28 53.84
N VAL A 83 -5.39 12.21 54.73
CA VAL A 83 -4.91 13.35 55.54
C VAL A 83 -3.87 14.18 54.79
N ALA A 84 -3.13 13.62 53.82
CA ALA A 84 -2.27 14.40 52.92
C ALA A 84 -3.06 15.43 52.08
N ALA A 85 -4.37 15.24 51.91
CA ALA A 85 -5.27 16.19 51.26
C ALA A 85 -5.79 17.32 52.20
N ARG A 86 -5.51 17.30 53.51
CA ARG A 86 -5.89 18.38 54.45
C ARG A 86 -4.71 18.85 55.32
N ARG A 87 -4.18 20.02 54.95
CA ARG A 87 -3.24 20.93 55.64
C ARG A 87 -2.89 20.62 57.12
N GLN A 88 -1.60 20.32 57.40
CA GLN A 88 -0.64 21.03 58.29
C GLN A 88 0.59 20.13 58.60
N PRO A 89 1.82 20.67 58.81
CA PRO A 89 3.04 19.86 58.96
C PRO A 89 3.40 19.53 60.43
N PRO A 90 3.83 18.29 60.77
CA PRO A 90 4.44 17.95 62.06
C PRO A 90 5.99 17.84 62.00
N PRO A 91 6.70 17.81 63.15
CA PRO A 91 8.10 18.23 63.27
C PRO A 91 9.13 17.22 62.75
N ALA A 92 10.32 17.73 62.44
CA ALA A 92 11.33 17.14 61.55
C ALA A 92 12.11 15.90 62.08
N LEU A 93 11.89 15.44 63.32
CA LEU A 93 12.76 14.41 63.94
C LEU A 93 12.29 12.95 63.74
N GLY A 94 11.02 12.71 63.35
CA GLY A 94 10.46 11.35 63.16
C GLY A 94 10.70 10.75 61.76
N ARG A 95 10.98 11.60 60.77
CA ARG A 95 10.95 11.23 59.34
C ARG A 95 12.00 10.18 58.93
N ARG A 96 13.12 10.05 59.64
CA ARG A 96 14.18 9.05 59.34
C ARG A 96 13.83 7.65 59.81
N ARG A 97 13.12 7.49 60.94
CA ARG A 97 12.72 6.18 61.46
C ARG A 97 11.56 5.60 60.67
N ASP A 98 10.62 6.43 60.24
CA ASP A 98 9.46 5.99 59.44
C ASP A 98 9.85 5.62 58.00
N LEU A 99 10.82 6.32 57.39
CA LEU A 99 11.39 5.94 56.09
C LEU A 99 12.22 4.65 56.17
N ALA A 100 12.97 4.45 57.25
CA ALA A 100 13.72 3.22 57.47
C ALA A 100 12.78 2.03 57.72
N ALA A 101 11.71 2.23 58.49
CA ALA A 101 10.66 1.24 58.71
C ALA A 101 9.93 0.90 57.41
N ALA A 102 9.48 1.90 56.64
CA ALA A 102 8.83 1.70 55.34
C ALA A 102 9.75 0.99 54.33
N TYR A 103 11.04 1.35 54.29
CA TYR A 103 12.05 0.65 53.49
C TYR A 103 12.19 -0.82 53.93
N HIS A 104 12.18 -1.09 55.24
CA HIS A 104 12.26 -2.44 55.78
C HIS A 104 11.01 -3.28 55.45
N THR A 105 9.82 -2.68 55.52
CA THR A 105 8.55 -3.34 55.19
C THR A 105 8.44 -3.61 53.68
N ILE A 106 8.85 -2.65 52.84
CA ILE A 106 8.93 -2.82 51.38
C ILE A 106 9.92 -3.95 51.02
N LYS A 107 11.07 -3.99 51.70
CA LYS A 107 12.10 -5.04 51.53
C LYS A 107 11.58 -6.43 51.90
N GLN A 108 10.70 -6.53 52.91
CA GLN A 108 10.01 -7.77 53.27
C GLN A 108 8.96 -8.19 52.22
N SER A 109 8.13 -7.27 51.74
CA SER A 109 7.06 -7.56 50.76
C SER A 109 7.54 -7.95 49.35
N ILE A 110 8.80 -7.67 49.01
CA ILE A 110 9.37 -7.97 47.68
C ILE A 110 10.28 -9.23 47.70
N GLY A 111 10.49 -9.87 48.86
CA GLY A 111 11.33 -11.07 48.97
C GLY A 111 12.84 -10.81 48.80
N LEU A 112 13.29 -9.59 49.07
CA LEU A 112 14.69 -9.12 48.92
C LEU A 112 15.64 -9.56 50.06
N GLN A 113 15.20 -10.50 50.90
CA GLN A 113 15.87 -10.83 52.17
C GLN A 113 17.05 -11.78 51.99
N GLU A 114 17.05 -12.61 50.94
CA GLU A 114 18.17 -13.51 50.63
C GLU A 114 19.03 -12.94 49.49
N PRO A 115 20.37 -12.98 49.61
CA PRO A 115 21.29 -12.49 48.57
C PRO A 115 21.15 -13.24 47.24
N GLN A 116 20.61 -14.46 47.27
CA GLN A 116 20.30 -15.27 46.08
C GLN A 116 19.14 -14.67 45.25
N ASN A 117 18.24 -13.93 45.91
CA ASN A 117 17.04 -13.35 45.31
C ASN A 117 17.28 -12.01 44.61
N GLN A 118 18.41 -11.37 44.88
CA GLN A 118 18.75 -10.08 44.29
C GLN A 118 19.26 -10.21 42.85
N VAL A 119 19.90 -11.34 42.51
CA VAL A 119 20.51 -11.56 41.20
C VAL A 119 19.47 -11.61 40.07
N TRP A 120 18.36 -12.33 40.26
CA TRP A 120 17.29 -12.38 39.24
C TRP A 120 16.63 -11.03 39.04
N TYR A 121 16.52 -10.23 40.11
CA TYR A 121 15.85 -8.94 40.08
C TYR A 121 16.68 -7.91 39.31
N MET A 122 18.00 -7.92 39.51
CA MET A 122 18.93 -7.12 38.72
C MET A 122 18.92 -7.50 37.23
N LEU A 123 18.88 -8.80 36.93
CA LEU A 123 18.80 -9.29 35.55
C LEU A 123 17.48 -8.85 34.88
N PHE A 124 16.37 -8.90 35.62
CA PHE A 124 15.06 -8.45 35.15
C PHE A 124 15.01 -6.94 34.88
N ILE A 125 15.49 -6.11 35.81
CA ILE A 125 15.49 -4.64 35.65
C ILE A 125 16.32 -4.20 34.45
N VAL A 126 17.47 -4.83 34.21
CA VAL A 126 18.34 -4.45 33.09
C VAL A 126 17.76 -4.96 31.77
N PHE A 127 17.22 -6.18 31.72
CA PHE A 127 16.75 -6.79 30.47
C PHE A 127 15.41 -6.22 29.96
N VAL A 128 14.47 -5.91 30.86
CA VAL A 128 13.12 -5.41 30.47
C VAL A 128 13.16 -4.13 29.62
N PRO A 129 13.98 -3.11 29.93
CA PRO A 129 14.12 -1.92 29.09
C PRO A 129 14.69 -2.18 27.69
N TYR A 130 15.52 -3.22 27.52
CA TYR A 130 16.02 -3.62 26.21
C TYR A 130 15.00 -4.47 25.43
N ALA A 131 14.19 -5.28 26.10
CA ALA A 131 13.25 -6.17 25.44
C ALA A 131 11.89 -5.52 25.16
N MET A 132 11.32 -4.82 26.15
CA MET A 132 9.89 -4.45 26.16
C MET A 132 9.63 -2.96 25.97
N PHE A 133 10.51 -2.07 26.43
CA PHE A 133 10.23 -0.63 26.34
C PHE A 133 10.49 -0.05 24.93
N PRO A 134 9.63 0.85 24.43
CA PRO A 134 9.76 1.47 23.11
C PRO A 134 10.80 2.60 23.10
N LEU A 135 11.91 2.43 23.81
CA LEU A 135 12.97 3.42 23.91
C LEU A 135 13.96 3.24 22.76
N SER A 136 14.58 4.35 22.33
CA SER A 136 15.72 4.29 21.42
C SER A 136 16.90 3.61 22.12
N LEU A 137 17.76 2.93 21.37
CA LEU A 137 18.95 2.25 21.89
C LEU A 137 19.80 3.12 22.85
N ARG A 138 19.93 4.43 22.57
CA ARG A 138 20.65 5.40 23.42
C ARG A 138 20.08 5.48 24.84
N TRP A 139 18.76 5.61 24.96
CA TRP A 139 18.08 5.67 26.26
C TRP A 139 18.19 4.36 27.04
N CYS A 140 18.11 3.21 26.35
CA CYS A 140 18.31 1.91 26.97
C CYS A 140 19.74 1.78 27.55
N ILE A 141 20.76 2.20 26.78
CA ILE A 141 22.16 2.20 27.26
C ILE A 141 22.33 3.14 28.45
N SER A 142 21.78 4.36 28.40
CA SER A 142 21.86 5.32 29.51
C SER A 142 21.22 4.78 30.79
N LEU A 143 20.04 4.16 30.69
CA LEU A 143 19.38 3.52 31.84
C LEU A 143 20.16 2.31 32.36
N GLY A 144 20.74 1.51 31.47
CA GLY A 144 21.58 0.37 31.82
C GLY A 144 22.85 0.78 32.57
N VAL A 145 23.53 1.83 32.12
CA VAL A 145 24.71 2.40 32.78
C VAL A 145 24.36 3.04 34.12
N LEU A 146 23.23 3.77 34.20
CA LEU A 146 22.76 4.35 35.47
C LEU A 146 22.45 3.26 36.50
N SER A 147 21.79 2.18 36.08
CA SER A 147 21.52 1.02 36.93
C SER A 147 22.81 0.34 37.40
N PHE A 148 23.80 0.17 36.51
CA PHE A 148 25.12 -0.34 36.86
C PHE A 148 25.82 0.52 37.91
N LEU A 149 25.87 1.84 37.72
CA LEU A 149 26.51 2.77 38.67
C LEU A 149 25.79 2.75 40.03
N ALA A 150 24.46 2.75 40.03
CA ALA A 150 23.68 2.68 41.26
C ALA A 150 23.94 1.37 42.03
N HIS A 151 24.04 0.25 41.33
CA HIS A 151 24.35 -1.04 41.94
C HIS A 151 25.77 -1.08 42.52
N VAL A 152 26.76 -0.56 41.80
CA VAL A 152 28.15 -0.46 42.28
C VAL A 152 28.23 0.41 43.53
N VAL A 153 27.57 1.58 43.55
CA VAL A 153 27.53 2.43 44.75
C VAL A 153 26.83 1.74 45.91
N ALA A 154 25.67 1.10 45.67
CA ALA A 154 24.92 0.40 46.71
C ALA A 154 25.71 -0.76 47.33
N THR A 155 26.41 -1.54 46.50
CA THR A 155 27.29 -2.64 46.95
C THR A 155 28.49 -2.14 47.73
N ILE A 156 29.13 -1.04 47.32
CA ILE A 156 30.23 -0.40 48.07
C ILE A 156 29.74 0.10 49.44
N VAL A 157 28.59 0.78 49.49
CA VAL A 157 27.99 1.26 50.75
C VAL A 157 27.62 0.09 51.66
N TYR A 158 27.06 -0.99 51.10
CA TYR A 158 26.70 -2.20 51.84
C TYR A 158 27.94 -2.88 52.45
N ILE A 159 29.01 -3.02 51.68
CA ILE A 159 30.30 -3.56 52.16
C ILE A 159 30.89 -2.69 53.28
N HIS A 160 30.70 -1.38 53.23
CA HIS A 160 31.22 -0.46 54.25
C HIS A 160 30.34 -0.41 55.51
N ALA A 161 29.02 -0.56 55.37
CA ALA A 161 28.06 -0.49 56.46
C ALA A 161 27.97 -1.78 57.30
N ASP A 162 28.15 -2.96 56.68
CA ASP A 162 28.05 -4.23 57.40
C ASP A 162 29.41 -4.63 58.04
N THR A 163 29.51 -4.42 59.35
CA THR A 163 30.69 -4.77 60.16
C THR A 163 30.58 -6.14 60.83
N GLY A 164 29.45 -6.84 60.68
CA GLY A 164 29.17 -8.14 61.28
C GLY A 164 29.50 -9.32 60.36
N SER A 165 30.04 -10.40 60.94
CA SER A 165 30.54 -11.61 60.28
C SER A 165 29.45 -12.58 59.75
N SER A 166 28.26 -12.10 59.37
CA SER A 166 27.12 -12.98 59.06
C SER A 166 26.70 -13.05 57.59
N VAL A 167 27.15 -12.15 56.71
CA VAL A 167 26.68 -12.16 55.30
C VAL A 167 27.74 -12.64 54.32
N VAL A 168 29.01 -12.58 54.69
CA VAL A 168 30.11 -13.03 53.85
C VAL A 168 30.79 -14.17 54.57
N ASN A 169 30.64 -15.39 54.03
CA ASN A 169 31.21 -16.64 54.54
C ASN A 169 32.76 -16.65 54.38
N CYS A 170 33.41 -15.60 54.86
CA CYS A 170 34.80 -15.27 54.61
C CYS A 170 35.53 -15.15 55.95
N ASN A 171 36.58 -15.95 56.09
CA ASN A 171 37.45 -15.94 57.26
C ASN A 171 37.97 -14.53 57.55
N SER A 172 38.00 -14.16 58.84
CA SER A 172 38.35 -12.80 59.31
C SER A 172 39.71 -12.28 58.81
N LYS A 173 40.62 -13.16 58.39
CA LYS A 173 41.94 -12.83 57.84
C LYS A 173 41.95 -12.36 56.37
N GLN A 174 40.86 -12.48 55.61
CA GLN A 174 40.80 -12.15 54.15
C GLN A 174 39.59 -11.29 53.75
N ARG A 175 39.10 -10.42 54.66
CA ARG A 175 37.90 -9.59 54.45
C ARG A 175 37.96 -8.72 53.17
N TYR A 176 39.08 -8.06 52.90
CA TYR A 176 39.22 -7.18 51.72
C TYR A 176 39.27 -7.96 50.40
N ALA A 177 39.98 -9.09 50.35
CA ALA A 177 40.06 -9.92 49.14
C ALA A 177 38.69 -10.49 48.74
N CYS A 178 37.90 -10.90 49.72
CA CYS A 178 36.56 -11.43 49.51
C CYS A 178 35.56 -10.34 49.06
N ALA A 179 35.63 -9.13 49.65
CA ALA A 179 34.81 -7.99 49.24
C ALA A 179 35.09 -7.56 47.78
N TRP A 180 36.37 -7.51 47.37
CA TRP A 180 36.75 -7.21 45.99
C TRP A 180 36.29 -8.28 44.99
N ARG A 181 36.30 -9.56 45.38
CA ARG A 181 35.77 -10.66 44.54
C ARG A 181 34.26 -10.54 44.32
N LEU A 182 33.49 -10.28 45.38
CA LEU A 182 32.05 -10.08 45.28
C LEU A 182 31.68 -8.87 44.42
N LEU A 183 32.39 -7.76 44.61
CA LEU A 183 32.23 -6.55 43.80
C LEU A 183 32.55 -6.82 42.33
N GLY A 184 33.68 -7.49 42.05
CA GLY A 184 34.09 -7.84 40.69
C GLY A 184 33.11 -8.78 39.99
N GLY A 185 32.57 -9.78 40.71
CA GLY A 185 31.57 -10.71 40.16
C GLY A 185 30.27 -10.02 39.77
N ASN A 186 29.77 -9.14 40.63
CA ASN A 186 28.56 -8.35 40.37
C ASN A 186 28.76 -7.33 39.23
N VAL A 187 29.95 -6.72 39.14
CA VAL A 187 30.31 -5.81 38.05
C VAL A 187 30.33 -6.53 36.71
N LEU A 188 30.99 -7.69 36.64
CA LEU A 188 31.05 -8.51 35.43
C LEU A 188 29.66 -9.02 35.02
N LEU A 189 28.83 -9.43 35.98
CA LEU A 189 27.48 -9.88 35.71
C LEU A 189 26.60 -8.76 35.12
N HIS A 190 26.64 -7.56 35.71
CA HIS A 190 25.90 -6.42 35.15
C HIS A 190 26.42 -5.98 33.78
N ALA A 191 27.72 -6.06 33.54
CA ALA A 191 28.30 -5.78 32.22
C ALA A 191 27.81 -6.80 31.18
N ALA A 192 27.75 -8.09 31.54
CA ALA A 192 27.28 -9.16 30.68
C ALA A 192 25.80 -8.98 30.29
N VAL A 193 24.92 -8.68 31.26
CA VAL A 193 23.49 -8.48 31.00
C VAL A 193 23.24 -7.21 30.17
N ASN A 194 23.99 -6.13 30.41
CA ASN A 194 23.90 -4.92 29.58
C ASN A 194 24.37 -5.17 28.15
N PHE A 195 25.44 -5.95 27.95
CA PHE A 195 25.91 -6.35 26.63
C PHE A 195 24.88 -7.20 25.90
N ALA A 196 24.31 -8.21 26.57
CA ALA A 196 23.26 -9.07 26.02
C ALA A 196 22.02 -8.26 25.62
N GLY A 197 21.57 -7.35 26.48
CA GLY A 197 20.43 -6.46 26.21
C GLY A 197 20.71 -5.50 25.05
N PHE A 198 21.88 -4.87 25.02
CA PHE A 198 22.31 -4.01 23.92
C PHE A 198 22.30 -4.76 22.58
N TYR A 199 22.92 -5.94 22.54
CA TYR A 199 22.99 -6.75 21.33
C TYR A 199 21.59 -7.16 20.86
N ALA A 200 20.76 -7.72 21.75
CA ALA A 200 19.39 -8.12 21.44
C ALA A 200 18.53 -6.96 20.92
N LYS A 201 18.61 -5.78 21.56
CA LYS A 201 17.90 -4.58 21.11
C LYS A 201 18.36 -4.12 19.74
N SER A 202 19.68 -4.05 19.52
CA SER A 202 20.27 -3.59 18.27
C SER A 202 19.88 -4.48 17.08
N PHE A 203 19.81 -5.79 17.32
CA PHE A 203 19.43 -6.79 16.35
C PHE A 203 17.94 -6.68 15.98
N VAL A 204 17.05 -6.65 17.00
CA VAL A 204 15.60 -6.50 16.78
C VAL A 204 15.27 -5.20 16.05
N ASP A 205 15.91 -4.08 16.40
CA ASP A 205 15.70 -2.80 15.69
C ASP A 205 16.20 -2.85 14.24
N CYS A 206 17.30 -3.56 13.97
CA CYS A 206 17.83 -3.75 12.61
C CYS A 206 16.84 -4.53 11.74
N GLU A 207 16.38 -5.68 12.21
CA GLU A 207 15.41 -6.53 11.50
C GLU A 207 14.10 -5.79 11.24
N GLN A 208 13.56 -5.07 12.23
CA GLN A 208 12.33 -4.29 12.06
C GLN A 208 12.47 -3.20 10.98
N ARG A 209 13.63 -2.54 10.90
CA ARG A 209 13.89 -1.50 9.89
C ARG A 209 14.09 -2.10 8.50
N LYS A 210 14.73 -3.27 8.39
CA LYS A 210 14.86 -4.00 7.13
C LYS A 210 13.50 -4.41 6.58
N VAL A 211 12.66 -5.04 7.41
CA VAL A 211 11.29 -5.43 7.04
C VAL A 211 10.45 -4.22 6.63
N PHE A 212 10.57 -3.10 7.35
CA PHE A 212 9.88 -1.86 7.00
C PHE A 212 10.28 -1.38 5.59
N LEU A 213 11.57 -1.32 5.28
CA LEU A 213 12.04 -0.89 3.96
C LEU A 213 11.60 -1.83 2.84
N GLU A 214 11.65 -3.14 3.05
CA GLU A 214 11.20 -4.13 2.06
C GLU A 214 9.69 -3.99 1.82
N THR A 215 8.92 -3.78 2.88
CA THR A 215 7.47 -3.54 2.80
C THR A 215 7.18 -2.23 2.04
N GLN A 216 7.93 -1.16 2.31
CA GLN A 216 7.77 0.12 1.61
C GLN A 216 8.12 -0.02 0.12
N LYS A 217 9.26 -0.62 -0.22
CA LYS A 217 9.65 -0.88 -1.61
C LYS A 217 8.62 -1.72 -2.37
N SER A 218 8.06 -2.75 -1.71
CA SER A 218 7.00 -3.58 -2.28
C SER A 218 5.74 -2.76 -2.56
N LYS A 219 5.32 -1.90 -1.63
CA LYS A 219 4.17 -1.00 -1.81
C LYS A 219 4.39 0.04 -2.92
N ASP A 220 5.58 0.62 -3.00
CA ASP A 220 5.90 1.59 -4.06
C ASP A 220 5.90 0.93 -5.44
N ALA A 221 6.47 -0.28 -5.55
CA ALA A 221 6.41 -1.08 -6.76
C ALA A 221 4.97 -1.42 -7.16
N TYR A 222 4.12 -1.81 -6.20
CA TYR A 222 2.70 -2.05 -6.40
C TYR A 222 2.00 -0.82 -7.00
N GLN A 223 2.18 0.35 -6.37
CA GLN A 223 1.53 1.59 -6.83
C GLN A 223 1.97 1.98 -8.23
N LYS A 224 3.28 1.89 -8.50
CA LYS A 224 3.84 2.19 -9.82
C LYS A 224 3.21 1.30 -10.89
N THR A 225 3.09 0.00 -10.62
CA THR A 225 2.51 -0.91 -11.60
C THR A 225 1.00 -0.68 -11.78
N ARG A 226 0.27 -0.32 -10.73
CA ARG A 226 -1.15 0.04 -10.85
C ARG A 226 -1.36 1.27 -11.74
N ILE A 227 -0.51 2.29 -11.59
CA ILE A 227 -0.54 3.48 -12.44
C ILE A 227 -0.23 3.11 -13.89
N GLU A 228 0.83 2.34 -14.13
CA GLU A 228 1.23 1.96 -15.49
C GLU A 228 0.18 1.08 -16.18
N SER A 229 -0.42 0.15 -15.45
CA SER A 229 -1.53 -0.67 -15.93
C SER A 229 -2.74 0.19 -16.34
N GLY A 230 -3.08 1.21 -15.54
CA GLY A 230 -4.13 2.17 -15.89
C GLY A 230 -3.82 2.97 -17.18
N ARG A 231 -2.55 3.34 -17.39
CA ARG A 231 -2.12 4.02 -18.63
C ARG A 231 -2.25 3.10 -19.84
N GLN A 232 -1.83 1.85 -19.73
CA GLN A 232 -1.98 0.84 -20.79
C GLN A 232 -3.45 0.64 -21.16
N TRP A 233 -4.35 0.57 -20.16
CA TRP A 233 -5.77 0.44 -20.42
C TRP A 233 -6.35 1.64 -21.16
N SER A 234 -5.99 2.85 -20.75
CA SER A 234 -6.41 4.08 -21.44
C SER A 234 -5.95 4.12 -22.90
N LEU A 235 -4.79 3.55 -23.22
CA LEU A 235 -4.31 3.43 -24.60
C LEU A 235 -5.16 2.43 -25.39
N ILE A 236 -5.50 1.29 -24.81
CA ILE A 236 -6.39 0.30 -25.47
C ILE A 236 -7.75 0.92 -25.78
N GLN A 237 -8.35 1.63 -24.82
CA GLN A 237 -9.65 2.30 -25.00
C GLN A 237 -9.62 3.40 -26.07
N SER A 238 -8.45 4.00 -26.34
CA SER A 238 -8.30 5.00 -27.41
C SER A 238 -8.33 4.40 -28.82
N VAL A 239 -8.08 3.09 -28.95
CA VAL A 239 -8.02 2.36 -30.22
C VAL A 239 -9.26 1.48 -30.43
N ILE A 240 -9.75 0.85 -29.36
CA ILE A 240 -10.87 -0.09 -29.40
C ILE A 240 -11.92 0.32 -28.36
N PRO A 241 -13.22 0.37 -28.72
CA PRO A 241 -14.27 0.68 -27.76
C PRO A 241 -14.39 -0.36 -26.65
N ASP A 242 -14.88 0.07 -25.48
CA ASP A 242 -14.88 -0.71 -24.24
C ASP A 242 -15.41 -2.13 -24.40
N PHE A 243 -16.60 -2.31 -24.99
CA PHE A 243 -17.25 -3.62 -25.11
C PHE A 243 -16.39 -4.66 -25.85
N LEU A 244 -15.67 -4.21 -26.88
CA LEU A 244 -14.83 -5.05 -27.73
C LEU A 244 -13.49 -5.31 -27.05
N ALA A 245 -12.96 -4.30 -26.35
CA ALA A 245 -11.81 -4.48 -25.47
C ALA A 245 -12.09 -5.54 -24.37
N LYS A 246 -13.29 -5.54 -23.75
CA LYS A 246 -13.68 -6.59 -22.78
C LYS A 246 -13.64 -7.97 -23.43
N LYS A 247 -14.27 -8.10 -24.59
CA LYS A 247 -14.43 -9.39 -25.27
C LYS A 247 -13.09 -9.97 -25.71
N ILE A 248 -12.24 -9.15 -26.34
CA ILE A 248 -10.87 -9.52 -26.71
C ILE A 248 -10.10 -9.95 -25.47
N PHE A 249 -10.19 -9.15 -24.39
CA PHE A 249 -9.47 -9.42 -23.16
C PHE A 249 -9.92 -10.71 -22.47
N THR A 250 -11.22 -10.97 -22.38
CA THR A 250 -11.75 -12.24 -21.84
C THR A 250 -11.23 -13.43 -22.64
N HIS A 251 -11.24 -13.35 -23.97
CA HIS A 251 -10.69 -14.42 -24.80
C HIS A 251 -9.18 -14.60 -24.59
N LEU A 252 -8.39 -13.53 -24.49
CA LEU A 252 -6.95 -13.61 -24.20
C LEU A 252 -6.64 -14.25 -22.84
N CYS A 253 -7.52 -14.08 -21.85
CA CYS A 253 -7.34 -14.69 -20.53
C CYS A 253 -7.74 -16.18 -20.51
N GLU A 254 -8.67 -16.60 -21.36
CA GLU A 254 -9.19 -17.98 -21.38
C GLU A 254 -8.40 -18.91 -22.31
N SER A 255 -7.86 -18.40 -23.43
CA SER A 255 -7.09 -19.19 -24.39
C SER A 255 -5.63 -18.80 -24.40
N SER A 256 -4.76 -19.71 -23.95
CA SER A 256 -3.30 -19.60 -24.05
C SER A 256 -2.75 -19.81 -25.46
N ASP A 257 -3.61 -20.14 -26.43
CA ASP A 257 -3.22 -20.41 -27.83
C ASP A 257 -3.71 -19.33 -28.81
N ASP A 258 -2.76 -18.90 -29.64
CA ASP A 258 -2.87 -18.06 -30.84
C ASP A 258 -3.77 -16.81 -30.76
N PHE A 259 -3.11 -15.68 -30.49
CA PHE A 259 -3.61 -14.31 -30.67
C PHE A 259 -4.30 -14.09 -32.03
N GLN A 260 -3.90 -14.86 -33.06
CA GLN A 260 -4.48 -14.87 -34.40
C GLN A 260 -5.97 -15.28 -34.41
N ARG A 261 -6.38 -16.24 -33.57
CA ARG A 261 -7.76 -16.76 -33.54
C ARG A 261 -8.74 -15.79 -32.88
N VAL A 262 -8.26 -14.90 -32.01
CA VAL A 262 -9.11 -13.92 -31.32
C VAL A 262 -9.63 -12.85 -32.29
N ILE A 263 -8.85 -12.50 -33.31
CA ILE A 263 -9.20 -11.48 -34.31
C ILE A 263 -10.30 -11.98 -35.27
N ASP A 264 -10.20 -13.24 -35.72
CA ASP A 264 -11.19 -13.86 -36.63
C ASP A 264 -12.59 -14.03 -36.00
N VAL A 265 -12.69 -14.02 -34.66
CA VAL A 265 -13.94 -14.31 -33.92
C VAL A 265 -14.78 -13.05 -33.62
N THR A 266 -14.29 -11.85 -33.94
CA THR A 266 -14.95 -10.57 -33.60
C THR A 266 -15.68 -9.88 -34.75
N SER A 267 -16.13 -10.61 -35.77
CA SER A 267 -17.10 -10.05 -36.73
C SER A 267 -18.51 -10.06 -36.12
N HIS A 268 -19.16 -8.90 -36.09
CA HIS A 268 -20.49 -8.73 -35.53
C HIS A 268 -21.39 -7.98 -36.50
N GLN A 269 -22.39 -8.67 -37.04
CA GLN A 269 -23.44 -8.03 -37.83
C GLN A 269 -24.44 -7.36 -36.89
N VAL A 270 -24.70 -6.08 -37.12
CA VAL A 270 -25.61 -5.25 -36.33
C VAL A 270 -26.62 -4.63 -37.29
N HIS A 271 -27.90 -4.79 -36.99
CA HIS A 271 -29.01 -4.18 -37.72
C HIS A 271 -29.44 -2.87 -37.06
N ASP A 272 -30.24 -2.07 -37.77
CA ASP A 272 -30.82 -0.82 -37.25
C ASP A 272 -29.77 0.18 -36.73
N VAL A 273 -28.74 0.41 -37.53
CA VAL A 273 -27.74 1.46 -37.27
C VAL A 273 -27.96 2.66 -38.17
N SER A 274 -27.38 3.80 -37.81
CA SER A 274 -27.28 4.94 -38.72
C SER A 274 -25.86 5.43 -38.86
N ILE A 275 -25.48 5.61 -40.11
CA ILE A 275 -24.14 5.87 -40.56
C ILE A 275 -24.12 7.32 -41.03
N LEU A 276 -23.14 8.09 -40.58
CA LEU A 276 -22.95 9.48 -40.96
C LEU A 276 -21.53 9.68 -41.51
N PHE A 277 -21.47 10.22 -42.72
CA PHE A 277 -20.27 10.77 -43.33
C PHE A 277 -20.40 12.30 -43.37
N ALA A 278 -19.33 12.99 -43.00
CA ALA A 278 -19.28 14.45 -43.02
C ALA A 278 -17.95 14.94 -43.60
N ASP A 279 -17.99 15.54 -44.78
CA ASP A 279 -16.81 16.02 -45.50
C ASP A 279 -16.73 17.55 -45.56
N ILE A 280 -15.51 18.10 -45.54
CA ILE A 280 -15.29 19.55 -45.51
C ILE A 280 -15.23 20.08 -46.95
N LYS A 281 -16.26 20.83 -47.35
CA LYS A 281 -16.23 21.59 -48.60
C LYS A 281 -15.15 22.67 -48.51
N GLY A 282 -14.28 22.73 -49.52
CA GLY A 282 -13.25 23.75 -49.64
C GLY A 282 -11.93 23.42 -48.93
N PHE A 283 -11.78 22.19 -48.41
CA PHE A 283 -10.57 21.76 -47.74
C PHE A 283 -9.32 21.81 -48.62
N THR A 284 -9.40 21.40 -49.89
CA THR A 284 -8.26 21.46 -50.83
C THR A 284 -7.77 22.89 -51.08
N ASP A 285 -8.69 23.85 -51.19
CA ASP A 285 -8.31 25.26 -51.34
C ASP A 285 -7.68 25.80 -50.04
N LEU A 286 -8.23 25.40 -48.88
CA LEU A 286 -7.67 25.75 -47.57
C LEU A 286 -6.25 25.20 -47.40
N SER A 287 -6.03 23.92 -47.68
CA SER A 287 -4.74 23.26 -47.49
C SER A 287 -3.64 23.82 -48.39
N SER A 288 -4.00 24.38 -49.55
CA SER A 288 -3.06 25.09 -50.43
C SER A 288 -2.58 26.44 -49.89
N LYS A 289 -3.37 27.06 -48.99
CA LYS A 289 -3.14 28.42 -48.47
C LYS A 289 -2.60 28.45 -47.03
N CYS A 290 -2.60 27.30 -46.35
CA CYS A 290 -2.18 27.18 -44.95
C CYS A 290 -0.85 26.43 -44.84
N SER A 291 -0.07 26.70 -43.79
CA SER A 291 1.01 25.80 -43.43
C SER A 291 0.46 24.46 -42.92
N ALA A 292 1.24 23.39 -43.05
CA ALA A 292 0.84 22.07 -42.55
C ALA A 292 0.53 22.08 -41.04
N GLN A 293 1.27 22.85 -40.25
CA GLN A 293 1.06 22.96 -38.81
C GLN A 293 -0.28 23.63 -38.48
N GLU A 294 -0.58 24.78 -39.11
CA GLU A 294 -1.85 25.49 -38.89
C GLU A 294 -3.06 24.66 -39.34
N LEU A 295 -2.92 23.93 -40.45
CA LEU A 295 -3.95 23.03 -40.94
C LEU A 295 -4.24 21.90 -39.95
N VAL A 296 -3.18 21.26 -39.42
CA VAL A 296 -3.31 20.19 -38.43
C VAL A 296 -3.90 20.70 -37.11
N GLU A 297 -3.50 21.89 -36.64
CA GLU A 297 -4.06 22.51 -35.44
C GLU A 297 -5.56 22.82 -35.61
N MET A 298 -5.97 23.32 -36.79
CA MET A 298 -7.36 23.55 -37.13
C MET A 298 -8.16 22.25 -37.15
N LEU A 299 -7.68 21.23 -37.87
CA LEU A 299 -8.33 19.93 -37.96
C LEU A 299 -8.47 19.28 -36.59
N ASN A 300 -7.41 19.29 -35.78
CA ASN A 300 -7.44 18.74 -34.42
C ASN A 300 -8.45 19.50 -33.54
N SER A 301 -8.52 20.82 -33.65
CA SER A 301 -9.53 21.61 -32.95
C SER A 301 -10.96 21.35 -33.43
N LEU A 302 -11.17 21.10 -34.72
CA LEU A 302 -12.49 20.84 -35.30
C LEU A 302 -12.95 19.43 -34.96
N PHE A 303 -12.13 18.41 -35.24
CA PHE A 303 -12.44 17.02 -34.94
C PHE A 303 -12.53 16.77 -33.43
N GLY A 304 -11.73 17.45 -32.60
CA GLY A 304 -11.91 17.39 -31.14
C GLY A 304 -13.28 17.94 -30.68
N ARG A 305 -13.84 18.94 -31.39
CA ARG A 305 -15.23 19.39 -31.14
C ARG A 305 -16.23 18.36 -31.65
N PHE A 306 -15.99 17.73 -32.78
CA PHE A 306 -16.85 16.67 -33.30
C PHE A 306 -16.87 15.44 -32.39
N ASP A 307 -15.73 15.03 -31.84
CA ASP A 307 -15.66 13.92 -30.88
C ASP A 307 -16.57 14.20 -29.66
N LYS A 308 -16.55 15.44 -29.15
CA LYS A 308 -17.45 15.87 -28.07
C LYS A 308 -18.92 15.83 -28.48
N LEU A 309 -19.24 16.38 -29.66
CA LEU A 309 -20.62 16.37 -30.19
C LEU A 309 -21.12 14.95 -30.47
N ALA A 310 -20.23 14.05 -30.89
CA ALA A 310 -20.55 12.65 -31.12
C ALA A 310 -20.90 11.96 -29.80
N SER A 311 -20.11 12.19 -28.74
CA SER A 311 -20.44 11.70 -27.40
C SER A 311 -21.79 12.23 -26.90
N GLU A 312 -22.07 13.53 -27.07
CA GLU A 312 -23.33 14.17 -26.65
C GLU A 312 -24.56 13.65 -27.43
N ASN A 313 -24.40 13.24 -28.69
CA ASN A 313 -25.47 12.66 -29.51
C ASN A 313 -25.48 11.12 -29.46
N HIS A 314 -24.60 10.50 -28.67
CA HIS A 314 -24.32 9.06 -28.65
C HIS A 314 -24.08 8.44 -30.04
N CYS A 315 -23.23 9.11 -30.82
CA CYS A 315 -22.57 8.58 -32.00
C CYS A 315 -21.15 8.11 -31.62
N LEU A 316 -20.72 6.99 -32.19
CA LEU A 316 -19.36 6.48 -32.08
C LEU A 316 -18.57 6.89 -33.34
N ARG A 317 -17.44 7.57 -33.16
CA ARG A 317 -16.49 7.80 -34.24
C ARG A 317 -15.83 6.48 -34.63
N ILE A 318 -15.80 6.17 -35.93
CA ILE A 318 -15.11 4.99 -36.44
C ILE A 318 -13.70 5.36 -36.93
N LYS A 319 -13.60 6.27 -37.89
CA LYS A 319 -12.31 6.74 -38.42
C LYS A 319 -12.42 8.15 -39.00
N LEU A 320 -11.26 8.76 -39.20
CA LEU A 320 -11.10 9.97 -40.00
C LEU A 320 -10.51 9.56 -41.36
N LEU A 321 -11.12 10.04 -42.44
CA LEU A 321 -10.71 9.77 -43.81
C LEU A 321 -10.27 11.09 -44.45
N GLY A 322 -9.03 11.52 -44.13
CA GLY A 322 -8.57 12.86 -44.53
C GLY A 322 -9.36 13.94 -43.80
N ASP A 323 -10.11 14.74 -44.57
CA ASP A 323 -11.05 15.77 -44.14
C ASP A 323 -12.46 15.26 -43.81
N CYS A 324 -12.76 14.01 -44.16
CA CYS A 324 -14.04 13.38 -43.87
C CYS A 324 -14.07 12.74 -42.48
N TYR A 325 -15.12 13.05 -41.72
CA TYR A 325 -15.42 12.49 -40.40
C TYR A 325 -16.52 11.43 -40.52
N PHE A 326 -16.22 10.21 -40.08
CA PHE A 326 -17.11 9.05 -40.20
C PHE A 326 -17.51 8.51 -38.82
N CYS A 327 -18.82 8.47 -38.56
CA CYS A 327 -19.37 7.96 -37.30
C CYS A 327 -20.68 7.19 -37.49
N VAL A 328 -21.04 6.41 -36.47
CA VAL A 328 -22.22 5.55 -36.46
C VAL A 328 -22.98 5.69 -35.15
N SER A 329 -24.30 5.54 -35.20
CA SER A 329 -25.19 5.46 -34.03
C SER A 329 -25.88 4.10 -34.00
N GLY A 330 -26.09 3.54 -32.81
CA GLY A 330 -26.72 2.24 -32.61
C GLY A 330 -25.77 1.03 -32.68
N LEU A 331 -24.47 1.23 -32.88
CA LEU A 331 -23.50 0.12 -33.00
C LEU A 331 -23.22 -0.57 -31.64
N LEU A 332 -22.94 0.21 -30.60
CA LEU A 332 -22.54 -0.31 -29.28
C LEU A 332 -23.73 -0.82 -28.46
N GLN A 333 -24.79 -0.03 -28.48
CA GLN A 333 -26.05 -0.28 -27.81
C GLN A 333 -27.14 -0.04 -28.84
N PRO A 334 -27.91 -1.09 -29.22
CA PRO A 334 -29.05 -0.92 -30.08
C PRO A 334 -30.00 0.12 -29.50
N ARG A 335 -30.41 1.08 -30.31
CA ARG A 335 -31.25 2.19 -29.86
C ARG A 335 -32.25 2.54 -30.95
N ALA A 336 -33.50 2.76 -30.58
CA ALA A 336 -34.55 3.06 -31.55
C ALA A 336 -34.42 4.46 -32.19
N ASP A 337 -33.76 5.39 -31.52
CA ASP A 337 -33.57 6.78 -31.96
C ASP A 337 -32.22 7.01 -32.66
N HIS A 338 -31.61 5.93 -33.19
CA HIS A 338 -30.29 5.94 -33.82
C HIS A 338 -30.20 6.98 -34.96
N ALA A 339 -31.21 7.03 -35.83
CA ALA A 339 -31.30 7.96 -36.96
C ALA A 339 -31.42 9.43 -36.52
N ARG A 340 -32.23 9.70 -35.49
CA ARG A 340 -32.41 11.05 -34.93
C ARG A 340 -31.09 11.60 -34.38
N CYS A 341 -30.30 10.74 -33.77
CA CYS A 341 -29.02 11.10 -33.20
C CYS A 341 -27.98 11.46 -34.25
N CYS A 342 -27.88 10.67 -35.33
CA CYS A 342 -27.04 11.03 -36.47
C CYS A 342 -27.47 12.35 -37.13
N VAL A 343 -28.77 12.57 -37.35
CA VAL A 343 -29.24 13.83 -37.94
C VAL A 343 -28.93 15.03 -37.04
N ASN A 344 -29.18 14.93 -35.73
CA ASN A 344 -28.82 15.98 -34.77
C ASN A 344 -27.30 16.23 -34.75
N MET A 345 -26.50 15.18 -34.80
CA MET A 345 -25.04 15.26 -34.90
C MET A 345 -24.64 16.07 -36.15
N GLY A 346 -25.23 15.76 -37.31
CA GLY A 346 -24.98 16.49 -38.55
C GLY A 346 -25.33 17.99 -38.44
N LEU A 347 -26.47 18.31 -37.84
CA LEU A 347 -26.86 19.71 -37.59
C LEU A 347 -25.88 20.42 -36.63
N HIS A 348 -25.35 19.73 -35.62
CA HIS A 348 -24.33 20.27 -34.72
C HIS A 348 -23.00 20.51 -35.45
N MET A 349 -22.60 19.61 -36.34
CA MET A 349 -21.39 19.75 -37.16
C MET A 349 -21.47 20.95 -38.09
N ILE A 350 -22.61 21.15 -38.78
CA ILE A 350 -22.86 22.35 -39.62
C ILE A 350 -22.76 23.64 -38.79
N ARG A 351 -23.24 23.64 -37.55
CA ARG A 351 -23.07 24.80 -36.67
C ARG A 351 -21.61 25.02 -36.29
N ALA A 352 -20.88 23.96 -35.95
CA ALA A 352 -19.49 24.04 -35.53
C ALA A 352 -18.55 24.50 -36.66
N ILE A 353 -18.77 24.05 -37.91
CA ILE A 353 -17.96 24.50 -39.05
C ILE A 353 -18.22 25.97 -39.41
N ARG A 354 -19.45 26.48 -39.23
CA ARG A 354 -19.76 27.92 -39.35
C ARG A 354 -18.96 28.77 -38.36
N ASP A 355 -18.69 28.25 -37.16
CA ASP A 355 -17.85 28.94 -36.17
C ASP A 355 -16.37 28.96 -36.60
N VAL A 356 -15.89 27.89 -37.24
CA VAL A 356 -14.54 27.84 -37.82
C VAL A 356 -14.43 28.82 -38.99
N ARG A 357 -15.39 28.80 -39.92
CA ARG A 357 -15.45 29.75 -41.04
C ARG A 357 -15.39 31.20 -40.56
N ARG A 358 -16.09 31.54 -39.48
CA ARG A 358 -16.05 32.89 -38.88
C ARG A 358 -14.68 33.26 -38.31
N ARG A 359 -13.96 32.31 -37.72
CA ARG A 359 -12.61 32.54 -37.18
C ARG A 359 -11.55 32.65 -38.28
N MET A 360 -11.75 31.98 -39.41
CA MET A 360 -10.80 31.93 -40.54
C MET A 360 -11.18 32.84 -41.70
N LYS A 361 -11.96 33.90 -41.41
CA LYS A 361 -12.47 34.82 -42.43
C LYS A 361 -11.35 35.49 -43.24
N ASP A 362 -10.18 35.65 -42.65
CA ASP A 362 -9.01 36.31 -43.26
C ASP A 362 -8.45 35.53 -44.46
N LEU A 363 -8.59 34.20 -44.47
CA LEU A 363 -8.11 33.35 -45.57
C LEU A 363 -9.03 33.35 -46.80
N LYS A 364 -10.23 33.95 -46.69
CA LYS A 364 -11.23 34.05 -47.78
C LYS A 364 -11.57 32.69 -48.44
N VAL A 365 -11.57 31.60 -47.67
CA VAL A 365 -11.99 30.27 -48.14
C VAL A 365 -13.46 30.03 -47.79
N ASP A 366 -14.22 29.54 -48.76
CA ASP A 366 -15.63 29.13 -48.55
C ASP A 366 -15.69 27.74 -47.90
N LEU A 367 -15.50 27.71 -46.58
CA LEU A 367 -15.58 26.49 -45.78
C LEU A 367 -17.04 26.18 -45.42
N ASP A 368 -17.47 24.97 -45.76
CA ASP A 368 -18.75 24.42 -45.30
C ASP A 368 -18.63 22.90 -45.17
N MET A 369 -19.73 22.20 -44.89
CA MET A 369 -19.72 20.76 -44.69
C MET A 369 -20.83 20.08 -45.48
N ARG A 370 -20.50 19.00 -46.17
CA ARG A 370 -21.47 18.07 -46.76
C ARG A 370 -21.69 16.93 -45.78
N ILE A 371 -22.94 16.56 -45.54
CA ILE A 371 -23.28 15.52 -44.56
C ILE A 371 -24.27 14.56 -45.19
N GLY A 372 -23.90 13.28 -45.24
CA GLY A 372 -24.76 12.18 -45.66
C GLY A 372 -25.10 11.25 -44.51
N VAL A 373 -26.36 10.88 -44.39
CA VAL A 373 -26.84 9.92 -43.39
C VAL A 373 -27.63 8.80 -44.06
N HIS A 374 -27.29 7.56 -43.71
CA HIS A 374 -28.00 6.38 -44.16
C HIS A 374 -28.26 5.43 -42.99
N SER A 375 -29.42 4.77 -43.00
CA SER A 375 -29.82 3.79 -41.98
C SER A 375 -29.92 2.41 -42.61
N GLY A 376 -29.29 1.42 -41.99
CA GLY A 376 -29.17 0.08 -42.54
C GLY A 376 -28.49 -0.87 -41.56
N GLN A 377 -27.87 -1.93 -42.11
CA GLN A 377 -27.12 -2.94 -41.38
C GLN A 377 -25.62 -2.82 -41.65
N VAL A 378 -24.80 -3.14 -40.64
CA VAL A 378 -23.35 -3.11 -40.77
C VAL A 378 -22.71 -4.33 -40.15
N THR A 379 -21.62 -4.80 -40.75
CA THR A 379 -20.73 -5.76 -40.11
C THR A 379 -19.55 -5.00 -39.51
N CYS A 380 -19.44 -5.10 -38.19
CA CYS A 380 -18.35 -4.52 -37.42
C CYS A 380 -17.20 -5.51 -37.30
N VAL A 381 -15.97 -5.09 -37.60
CA VAL A 381 -14.78 -5.95 -37.58
C VAL A 381 -13.59 -5.20 -36.97
N VAL A 382 -12.73 -5.90 -36.24
CA VAL A 382 -11.40 -5.41 -35.84
C VAL A 382 -10.37 -5.96 -36.81
N LEU A 383 -9.63 -5.07 -37.45
CA LEU A 383 -8.61 -5.43 -38.43
C LEU A 383 -7.21 -5.10 -37.92
N GLY A 384 -6.24 -5.86 -38.41
CA GLY A 384 -4.81 -5.65 -38.17
C GLY A 384 -4.25 -6.49 -37.03
N GLN A 385 -2.96 -6.81 -37.13
CA GLN A 385 -2.22 -7.54 -36.08
C GLN A 385 -1.34 -6.61 -35.22
N LEU A 386 -0.81 -5.55 -35.83
CA LEU A 386 0.07 -4.57 -35.16
C LEU A 386 -0.63 -3.23 -34.88
N LYS A 387 -1.48 -2.80 -35.81
CA LYS A 387 -2.30 -1.59 -35.68
C LYS A 387 -3.75 -2.00 -35.76
N TRP A 388 -4.37 -2.15 -34.61
CA TRP A 388 -5.78 -2.48 -34.52
C TRP A 388 -6.64 -1.30 -34.96
N GLN A 389 -7.61 -1.58 -35.81
CA GLN A 389 -8.58 -0.60 -36.24
C GLN A 389 -9.96 -1.22 -36.29
N LEU A 390 -10.91 -0.58 -35.61
CA LEU A 390 -12.32 -0.88 -35.77
C LEU A 390 -12.80 -0.32 -37.11
N ASP A 391 -13.44 -1.14 -37.93
CA ASP A 391 -14.05 -0.69 -39.18
C ASP A 391 -15.44 -1.31 -39.39
N LEU A 392 -16.23 -0.67 -40.27
CA LEU A 392 -17.58 -1.08 -40.62
C LEU A 392 -17.67 -1.42 -42.09
N TRP A 393 -18.11 -2.64 -42.40
CA TRP A 393 -18.23 -3.14 -43.78
C TRP A 393 -19.69 -3.51 -44.05
N SER A 394 -20.26 -2.90 -45.09
CA SER A 394 -21.60 -3.21 -45.62
C SER A 394 -21.83 -2.39 -46.89
N PRO A 395 -22.66 -2.86 -47.84
CA PRO A 395 -23.18 -2.03 -48.92
C PRO A 395 -23.80 -0.71 -48.41
N ASP A 396 -24.43 -0.74 -47.24
CA ASP A 396 -25.07 0.43 -46.60
C ASP A 396 -24.05 1.51 -46.19
N VAL A 397 -22.80 1.12 -45.88
CA VAL A 397 -21.72 2.07 -45.59
C VAL A 397 -21.29 2.78 -46.87
N THR A 398 -21.12 2.03 -47.96
CA THR A 398 -20.82 2.59 -49.29
C THR A 398 -21.92 3.54 -49.71
N LEU A 399 -23.18 3.15 -49.53
CA LEU A 399 -24.32 4.00 -49.86
C LEU A 399 -24.34 5.30 -49.06
N ALA A 400 -24.04 5.26 -47.76
CA ALA A 400 -23.92 6.46 -46.93
C ALA A 400 -22.84 7.43 -47.46
N ASN A 401 -21.73 6.89 -47.94
CA ASN A 401 -20.64 7.67 -48.55
C ASN A 401 -21.09 8.36 -49.85
N HIS A 402 -21.86 7.67 -50.71
CA HIS A 402 -22.43 8.27 -51.92
C HIS A 402 -23.51 9.32 -51.63
N ILE A 403 -24.28 9.14 -50.55
CA ILE A 403 -25.24 10.16 -50.10
C ILE A 403 -24.50 11.42 -49.63
N GLU A 404 -23.35 11.28 -48.97
CA GLU A 404 -22.54 12.44 -48.59
C GLU A 404 -21.97 13.15 -49.83
N SER A 405 -21.37 12.41 -50.76
CA SER A 405 -20.71 12.98 -51.94
C SER A 405 -21.67 13.79 -52.83
N THR A 406 -22.92 13.31 -52.96
CA THR A 406 -24.04 13.98 -53.66
C THR A 406 -24.74 15.04 -52.81
N GLY A 407 -24.32 15.23 -51.56
CA GLY A 407 -24.90 16.16 -50.60
C GLY A 407 -24.61 17.64 -50.91
N LEU A 408 -25.57 18.49 -50.56
CA LEU A 408 -25.43 19.94 -50.64
C LEU A 408 -24.71 20.49 -49.39
N PRO A 409 -23.74 21.40 -49.56
CA PRO A 409 -23.05 22.01 -48.43
C PRO A 409 -24.00 22.74 -47.48
N GLY A 410 -23.78 22.59 -46.17
CA GLY A 410 -24.57 23.23 -45.12
C GLY A 410 -25.94 22.60 -44.88
N ARG A 411 -26.24 21.45 -45.51
CA ARG A 411 -27.46 20.65 -45.30
C ARG A 411 -27.13 19.20 -44.97
N VAL A 412 -28.06 18.53 -44.29
CA VAL A 412 -27.98 17.09 -44.02
C VAL A 412 -28.79 16.35 -45.08
N HIS A 413 -28.11 15.52 -45.87
CA HIS A 413 -28.68 14.65 -46.88
C HIS A 413 -28.97 13.27 -46.27
N ILE A 414 -30.18 12.75 -46.48
CA ILE A 414 -30.62 11.49 -45.89
C ILE A 414 -31.20 10.55 -46.94
N SER A 415 -31.06 9.24 -46.73
CA SER A 415 -31.77 8.23 -47.54
C SER A 415 -33.25 8.10 -47.17
N SER A 416 -34.02 7.44 -48.03
CA SER A 416 -35.37 6.98 -47.72
C SER A 416 -35.43 6.03 -46.51
N SER A 417 -34.41 5.21 -46.28
CA SER A 417 -34.35 4.35 -45.08
C SER A 417 -34.24 5.18 -43.81
N THR A 418 -33.36 6.18 -43.78
CA THR A 418 -33.25 7.12 -42.66
C THR A 418 -34.52 7.91 -42.48
N PHE A 419 -35.14 8.38 -43.57
CA PHE A 419 -36.42 9.10 -43.50
C PHE A 419 -37.51 8.28 -42.79
N LYS A 420 -37.62 6.98 -43.07
CA LYS A 420 -38.53 6.07 -42.37
C LYS A 420 -38.19 5.97 -40.87
N CYS A 421 -36.91 5.80 -40.52
CA CYS A 421 -36.47 5.72 -39.13
C CYS A 421 -36.69 7.02 -38.33
N LEU A 422 -36.82 8.18 -38.98
CA LEU A 422 -37.06 9.46 -38.32
C LEU A 422 -38.51 9.65 -37.87
N ASN A 423 -39.48 8.87 -38.38
CA ASN A 423 -40.89 8.91 -37.98
C ASN A 423 -41.50 10.33 -37.91
N GLY A 424 -41.17 11.19 -38.89
CA GLY A 424 -41.68 12.57 -38.96
C GLY A 424 -41.08 13.55 -37.96
N ALA A 425 -39.99 13.20 -37.26
CA ALA A 425 -39.32 14.08 -36.30
C ALA A 425 -38.72 15.35 -36.94
N PHE A 426 -38.44 15.32 -38.26
CA PHE A 426 -37.88 16.44 -39.01
C PHE A 426 -38.67 16.69 -40.29
N LYS A 427 -38.76 17.96 -40.69
CA LYS A 427 -39.28 18.35 -42.01
C LYS A 427 -38.19 18.16 -43.06
N VAL A 428 -38.56 17.56 -44.19
CA VAL A 428 -37.64 17.24 -45.29
C VAL A 428 -38.11 17.87 -46.59
N ASP A 429 -37.15 18.22 -47.44
CA ASP A 429 -37.35 18.58 -48.84
C ASP A 429 -36.87 17.39 -49.72
N PRO A 430 -37.46 17.13 -50.90
CA PRO A 430 -36.99 16.05 -51.78
C PRO A 430 -35.55 16.31 -52.25
N GLY A 431 -34.79 15.22 -52.44
CA GLY A 431 -33.45 15.25 -53.04
C GLY A 431 -33.49 15.73 -54.49
N ASP A 432 -32.39 16.34 -54.96
CA ASP A 432 -32.32 16.92 -56.31
C ASP A 432 -32.26 15.79 -57.36
N GLU A 433 -33.22 15.77 -58.29
CA GLU A 433 -33.34 14.74 -59.36
C GLU A 433 -32.20 14.80 -60.40
N GLY A 434 -31.31 15.78 -60.31
CA GLY A 434 -30.26 16.05 -61.30
C GLY A 434 -28.86 15.52 -60.97
N VAL A 435 -28.64 14.93 -59.79
CA VAL A 435 -27.33 14.36 -59.42
C VAL A 435 -27.33 12.86 -59.72
N GLN A 436 -26.93 12.51 -60.94
CA GLN A 436 -26.81 11.12 -61.40
C GLN A 436 -25.60 10.45 -60.73
N ASP A 437 -25.82 9.83 -59.59
CA ASP A 437 -24.87 8.86 -59.04
C ASP A 437 -25.29 7.45 -59.48
N PRO A 438 -24.43 6.71 -60.22
CA PRO A 438 -24.80 5.41 -60.78
C PRO A 438 -25.25 4.39 -59.73
N LEU A 439 -24.71 4.47 -58.52
CA LEU A 439 -25.02 3.53 -57.44
C LEU A 439 -26.38 3.84 -56.81
N LEU A 440 -26.71 5.12 -56.65
CA LEU A 440 -28.02 5.57 -56.18
C LEU A 440 -29.13 5.20 -57.17
N GLU A 441 -28.85 5.33 -58.48
CA GLU A 441 -29.77 4.95 -59.56
C GLU A 441 -29.98 3.44 -59.64
N GLU A 442 -28.91 2.65 -59.57
CA GLU A 442 -28.98 1.17 -59.57
C GLU A 442 -29.88 0.64 -58.43
N HIS A 443 -29.79 1.26 -57.25
CA HIS A 443 -30.57 0.88 -56.08
C HIS A 443 -31.95 1.56 -56.01
N ASN A 444 -32.31 2.41 -56.99
CA ASN A 444 -33.55 3.20 -57.06
C ASN A 444 -33.83 3.96 -55.75
N LEU A 445 -32.80 4.59 -55.18
CA LEU A 445 -32.89 5.19 -53.86
C LEU A 445 -33.38 6.63 -53.90
N VAL A 446 -34.58 6.83 -53.35
CA VAL A 446 -35.09 8.18 -53.08
C VAL A 446 -34.33 8.79 -51.90
N THR A 447 -33.87 10.02 -52.06
CA THR A 447 -33.16 10.79 -51.03
C THR A 447 -33.89 12.08 -50.66
N TYR A 448 -33.53 12.66 -49.51
CA TYR A 448 -34.16 13.85 -48.96
C TYR A 448 -33.15 14.76 -48.27
N PHE A 449 -33.42 16.06 -48.23
CA PHE A 449 -32.66 17.02 -47.42
C PHE A 449 -33.44 17.44 -46.18
N ILE A 450 -32.79 17.46 -45.02
CA ILE A 450 -33.38 18.05 -43.82
C ILE A 450 -33.50 19.57 -44.02
N ARG A 451 -34.72 20.11 -43.86
CA ARG A 451 -34.98 21.55 -44.04
C ARG A 451 -34.34 22.39 -42.93
N SER A 452 -34.25 21.86 -41.72
CA SER A 452 -33.60 22.57 -40.62
C SER A 452 -32.09 22.63 -40.84
N THR A 453 -31.49 23.80 -40.57
CA THR A 453 -30.02 23.96 -40.54
C THR A 453 -29.50 24.17 -39.13
N GLU A 454 -30.39 24.14 -38.13
CA GLU A 454 -30.05 24.22 -36.72
C GLU A 454 -30.65 23.03 -35.96
N PRO A 455 -29.95 22.52 -34.93
CA PRO A 455 -30.51 21.47 -34.09
C PRO A 455 -31.71 21.98 -33.29
N PRO A 456 -32.67 21.09 -32.97
CA PRO A 456 -33.71 21.43 -32.00
C PRO A 456 -33.05 21.81 -30.67
N GLN A 457 -33.45 22.95 -30.07
CA GLN A 457 -32.92 23.36 -28.78
C GLN A 457 -33.20 22.28 -27.74
N VAL A 458 -32.13 21.72 -27.15
CA VAL A 458 -32.25 20.83 -26.01
C VAL A 458 -32.71 21.69 -24.83
N ILE A 459 -34.00 21.68 -24.52
CA ILE A 459 -34.49 22.14 -23.23
C ILE A 459 -33.89 21.18 -22.20
N ARG A 460 -32.79 21.60 -21.57
CA ARG A 460 -32.28 20.93 -20.36
C ARG A 460 -33.42 20.97 -19.34
N LYS A 461 -34.17 19.88 -19.21
CA LYS A 461 -34.96 19.65 -18.01
C LYS A 461 -33.93 19.59 -16.88
N THR A 462 -33.89 20.63 -16.06
CA THR A 462 -33.27 20.56 -14.74
C THR A 462 -33.85 19.33 -14.03
N PRO A 463 -33.03 18.51 -13.36
CA PRO A 463 -33.57 17.42 -12.57
C PRO A 463 -34.45 18.04 -11.48
N VAL A 464 -35.75 17.81 -11.57
CA VAL A 464 -36.69 18.15 -10.50
C VAL A 464 -36.34 17.24 -9.33
N THR A 465 -35.75 17.83 -8.30
CA THR A 465 -35.64 17.22 -6.98
C THR A 465 -37.02 16.83 -6.48
N LYS A 466 -37.16 15.55 -6.12
CA LYS A 466 -38.17 14.89 -5.28
C LYS A 466 -39.46 15.67 -4.99
N VAL A 467 -40.59 15.12 -5.43
CA VAL A 467 -41.91 15.42 -4.88
C VAL A 467 -42.44 14.14 -4.21
N GLU A 468 -42.64 14.23 -2.90
CA GLU A 468 -43.52 13.34 -2.14
C GLU A 468 -44.99 13.73 -2.39
N ASN A 469 -45.84 12.70 -2.44
CA ASN A 469 -47.30 12.63 -2.38
C ASN A 469 -48.13 13.92 -2.23
N GLY A 470 -49.18 14.03 -3.07
CA GLY A 470 -50.44 14.66 -2.65
C GLY A 470 -51.26 15.34 -3.76
N SER A 471 -52.35 14.68 -4.16
CA SER A 471 -53.66 15.19 -4.63
C SER A 471 -53.79 16.12 -5.86
N GLU A 472 -54.84 15.79 -6.62
CA GLU A 472 -55.44 16.43 -7.80
C GLU A 472 -55.61 17.96 -7.73
N GLU A 473 -55.31 18.66 -8.84
CA GLU A 473 -56.25 19.58 -9.52
C GLU A 473 -55.67 20.13 -10.82
N CYS A 474 -56.53 20.29 -11.82
CA CYS A 474 -56.24 20.74 -13.18
C CYS A 474 -56.56 22.23 -13.34
N ILE A 475 -55.60 23.10 -13.69
CA ILE A 475 -55.89 24.49 -14.12
C ILE A 475 -54.98 24.97 -15.27
N LYS A 476 -55.64 25.14 -16.43
CA LYS A 476 -55.57 26.12 -17.54
C LYS A 476 -54.33 27.03 -17.75
N LEU A 477 -54.01 27.18 -19.04
CA LEU A 477 -53.13 28.16 -19.69
C LEU A 477 -53.20 29.59 -19.14
N THR A 478 -52.06 30.28 -19.13
CA THR A 478 -52.00 31.69 -19.55
C THR A 478 -50.63 32.03 -20.14
N GLN A 479 -50.63 32.51 -21.39
CA GLN A 479 -49.53 33.28 -21.98
C GLN A 479 -49.32 34.56 -21.16
N ASN A 480 -48.06 34.96 -20.94
CA ASN A 480 -47.67 36.36 -21.01
C ASN A 480 -46.17 36.55 -21.24
N ASN A 481 -45.88 37.46 -22.17
CA ASN A 481 -44.56 37.89 -22.63
C ASN A 481 -43.76 38.60 -21.54
N VAL A 482 -42.46 38.30 -21.41
CA VAL A 482 -41.45 39.31 -21.06
C VAL A 482 -40.24 39.11 -21.96
N SER A 483 -39.97 40.16 -22.75
CA SER A 483 -38.79 40.34 -23.57
C SER A 483 -37.55 40.47 -22.67
N ALA A 484 -36.56 39.60 -22.85
CA ALA A 484 -35.23 39.81 -22.27
C ALA A 484 -34.19 39.26 -23.25
N VAL A 485 -33.47 40.17 -23.91
CA VAL A 485 -32.28 39.87 -24.69
C VAL A 485 -31.19 39.35 -23.74
N PRO A 486 -30.65 38.13 -23.89
CA PRO A 486 -29.47 37.73 -23.13
C PRO A 486 -28.23 37.98 -23.98
N THR A 487 -27.46 38.97 -23.57
CA THR A 487 -26.04 39.17 -23.91
C THR A 487 -25.28 37.83 -23.85
N PRO A 488 -24.38 37.52 -24.81
CA PRO A 488 -23.61 36.28 -24.76
C PRO A 488 -22.73 36.23 -23.49
N PRO A 489 -22.55 35.03 -22.89
CA PRO A 489 -21.76 34.91 -21.68
C PRO A 489 -20.29 35.26 -21.96
N LYS A 490 -19.71 36.12 -21.11
CA LYS A 490 -18.29 36.45 -21.13
C LYS A 490 -17.47 35.19 -20.83
N LEU A 491 -16.43 34.96 -21.64
CA LEU A 491 -15.42 33.92 -21.42
C LEU A 491 -14.78 34.07 -20.02
N PRO A 492 -14.46 32.95 -19.34
CA PRO A 492 -13.73 33.01 -18.07
C PRO A 492 -12.34 33.60 -18.30
N LYS A 493 -11.91 34.48 -17.40
CA LYS A 493 -10.56 35.06 -17.40
C LYS A 493 -9.51 33.96 -17.25
N ARG A 494 -8.39 34.20 -17.94
CA ARG A 494 -7.22 33.32 -18.14
C ARG A 494 -6.33 33.25 -16.88
N ASP A 495 -6.92 33.00 -15.71
CA ASP A 495 -6.20 32.84 -14.45
C ASP A 495 -6.67 31.56 -13.75
N ALA A 496 -6.35 30.41 -14.35
CA ALA A 496 -6.37 29.13 -13.67
C ALA A 496 -5.17 28.33 -14.18
N THR A 497 -4.28 27.99 -13.25
CA THR A 497 -3.22 26.99 -13.41
C THR A 497 -3.71 25.81 -14.26
N PRO A 498 -2.90 25.29 -15.21
CA PRO A 498 -3.35 24.26 -16.12
C PRO A 498 -3.75 23.02 -15.31
N ARG A 499 -5.05 22.79 -15.15
CA ARG A 499 -5.58 21.48 -14.74
C ARG A 499 -5.06 20.49 -15.78
N ARG A 500 -4.34 19.48 -15.32
CA ARG A 500 -3.84 18.41 -16.20
C ARG A 500 -5.07 17.78 -16.85
N LEU A 501 -4.95 17.47 -18.15
CA LEU A 501 -5.98 16.86 -19.00
C LEU A 501 -6.51 15.49 -18.48
N TRP A 502 -6.02 15.03 -17.32
CA TRP A 502 -6.31 13.74 -16.69
C TRP A 502 -7.22 13.85 -15.45
N ASP A 503 -7.62 15.05 -15.04
CA ASP A 503 -8.56 15.25 -13.92
C ASP A 503 -10.02 15.20 -14.39
N TYR A 504 -10.40 14.15 -15.12
CA TYR A 504 -11.81 13.75 -15.14
C TYR A 504 -12.09 13.20 -13.74
N GLU A 505 -13.01 13.83 -13.01
CA GLU A 505 -13.73 13.14 -11.93
C GLU A 505 -14.40 11.93 -12.57
N VAL A 506 -13.73 10.79 -12.46
CA VAL A 506 -14.26 9.50 -12.88
C VAL A 506 -15.45 9.24 -11.96
N GLU A 507 -16.67 9.51 -12.43
CA GLU A 507 -17.83 8.76 -11.94
C GLU A 507 -17.40 7.29 -11.94
N GLU A 508 -17.47 6.63 -10.78
CA GLU A 508 -17.08 5.24 -10.60
C GLU A 508 -17.89 4.38 -11.58
N ASN A 509 -17.32 4.16 -12.77
CA ASN A 509 -17.88 3.26 -13.75
C ASN A 509 -17.85 1.87 -13.09
N PRO A 510 -19.01 1.22 -12.84
CA PRO A 510 -19.07 0.00 -12.03
C PRO A 510 -18.32 -1.19 -12.66
N TRP A 511 -17.86 -1.03 -13.90
CA TRP A 511 -17.02 -1.98 -14.58
C TRP A 511 -15.70 -1.30 -15.01
N LYS A 512 -14.70 -1.30 -14.12
CA LYS A 512 -13.30 -1.26 -14.54
C LYS A 512 -12.87 -2.70 -14.81
N PRO A 513 -12.42 -3.07 -16.03
CA PRO A 513 -11.79 -4.35 -16.22
C PRO A 513 -10.55 -4.39 -15.34
N GLN A 514 -10.53 -5.33 -14.41
CA GLN A 514 -9.32 -5.66 -13.66
C GLN A 514 -8.35 -6.30 -14.66
N MET A 515 -7.30 -5.55 -14.99
CA MET A 515 -6.22 -6.05 -15.84
C MET A 515 -5.67 -7.35 -15.24
N PRO A 516 -5.14 -8.29 -16.05
CA PRO A 516 -4.74 -9.60 -15.54
C PRO A 516 -3.56 -9.43 -14.57
N PHE A 517 -2.74 -8.40 -14.79
CA PHE A 517 -1.70 -7.97 -13.86
C PHE A 517 -2.26 -7.40 -12.55
N GLU A 518 -3.36 -6.65 -12.59
CA GLU A 518 -4.02 -6.17 -11.37
C GLU A 518 -4.62 -7.33 -10.58
N ASN A 519 -5.17 -8.35 -11.27
CA ASN A 519 -5.60 -9.60 -10.64
C ASN A 519 -4.45 -10.38 -10.00
N GLU A 520 -3.29 -10.53 -10.65
CA GLU A 520 -2.16 -11.23 -10.04
C GLU A 520 -1.60 -10.49 -8.82
N VAL A 521 -1.50 -9.16 -8.88
CA VAL A 521 -0.97 -8.39 -7.76
C VAL A 521 -1.98 -8.25 -6.61
N GLU A 522 -3.26 -8.05 -6.91
CA GLU A 522 -4.35 -8.06 -5.92
C GLU A 522 -4.53 -9.47 -5.32
N LYS A 523 -4.40 -10.53 -6.12
CA LYS A 523 -4.31 -11.92 -5.63
C LYS A 523 -3.11 -12.07 -4.72
N ILE A 524 -1.92 -11.58 -5.07
CA ILE A 524 -0.74 -11.63 -4.19
C ILE A 524 -1.03 -10.91 -2.88
N HIS A 525 -1.67 -9.74 -2.89
CA HIS A 525 -2.03 -9.02 -1.67
C HIS A 525 -3.06 -9.77 -0.82
N LYS A 526 -4.13 -10.28 -1.42
CA LYS A 526 -5.13 -11.12 -0.76
C LYS A 526 -4.55 -12.44 -0.27
N LEU A 527 -3.59 -13.01 -1.00
CA LEU A 527 -2.81 -14.18 -0.61
C LEU A 527 -1.93 -13.85 0.58
N VAL A 528 -1.26 -12.70 0.61
CA VAL A 528 -0.46 -12.24 1.76
C VAL A 528 -1.33 -12.02 3.01
N GLU A 529 -2.51 -11.41 2.87
CA GLU A 529 -3.48 -11.28 3.96
C GLU A 529 -4.06 -12.64 4.39
N ALA A 530 -4.31 -13.54 3.44
CA ALA A 530 -4.73 -14.91 3.72
C ALA A 530 -3.61 -15.73 4.37
N PHE A 531 -2.34 -15.50 4.02
CA PHE A 531 -1.17 -16.13 4.65
C PHE A 531 -1.03 -15.69 6.10
N ALA A 532 -1.30 -14.42 6.41
CA ALA A 532 -1.35 -13.94 7.79
C ALA A 532 -2.49 -14.59 8.60
N LYS A 533 -3.62 -14.94 7.95
CA LYS A 533 -4.74 -15.66 8.57
C LYS A 533 -4.50 -17.18 8.66
N ASN A 534 -3.71 -17.75 7.76
CA ASN A 534 -3.37 -19.17 7.68
C ASN A 534 -2.09 -19.53 8.45
N MET A 535 -1.74 -18.77 9.49
CA MET A 535 -0.62 -19.05 10.36
C MET A 535 -1.12 -19.64 11.67
N ASN A 536 -0.55 -20.77 12.10
CA ASN A 536 -0.92 -21.39 13.37
C ASN A 536 -0.51 -20.49 14.54
N SER A 537 -1.45 -20.16 15.42
CA SER A 537 -1.22 -19.18 16.50
C SER A 537 -0.14 -19.58 17.51
N TRP A 538 0.10 -20.88 17.68
CA TRP A 538 1.08 -21.41 18.63
C TRP A 538 2.41 -21.77 17.99
N SER A 539 2.40 -22.40 16.81
CA SER A 539 3.64 -22.83 16.14
C SER A 539 4.25 -21.75 15.24
N LEU A 540 3.50 -20.69 14.92
CA LEU A 540 3.86 -19.65 13.95
C LEU A 540 4.26 -20.22 12.57
N GLN A 541 3.88 -21.47 12.30
CA GLN A 541 4.09 -22.11 11.00
C GLN A 541 2.93 -21.78 10.08
N PHE A 542 3.25 -21.64 8.79
CA PHE A 542 2.21 -21.58 7.76
C PHE A 542 1.49 -22.93 7.67
N ASN A 543 0.17 -22.90 7.54
CA ASN A 543 -0.63 -24.13 7.42
C ASN A 543 -0.38 -24.89 6.09
N GLY A 544 0.29 -24.25 5.11
CA GLY A 544 0.68 -24.85 3.83
C GLY A 544 2.15 -25.25 3.80
N THR A 545 2.43 -26.50 3.43
CA THR A 545 3.79 -27.09 3.41
C THR A 545 4.74 -26.43 2.40
N ASP A 546 4.22 -25.92 1.29
CA ASP A 546 5.03 -25.37 0.18
C ASP A 546 5.48 -23.92 0.44
N LEU A 547 4.69 -23.18 1.20
CA LEU A 547 5.06 -21.83 1.66
C LEU A 547 6.08 -21.89 2.77
N GLU A 548 5.89 -22.84 3.68
CA GLU A 548 6.85 -23.10 4.75
C GLU A 548 8.18 -23.60 4.19
N SER A 549 8.20 -24.40 3.10
CA SER A 549 9.44 -24.79 2.42
C SER A 549 10.12 -23.62 1.69
N SER A 550 9.37 -22.75 1.03
CA SER A 550 9.90 -21.56 0.38
C SER A 550 10.44 -20.54 1.39
N PHE A 551 9.73 -20.34 2.51
CA PHE A 551 10.20 -19.50 3.61
C PHE A 551 11.46 -20.06 4.28
N ARG A 552 11.59 -21.39 4.35
CA ARG A 552 12.79 -22.08 4.87
C ARG A 552 14.05 -21.79 4.06
N GLU A 553 13.93 -21.49 2.77
CA GLU A 553 15.06 -21.19 1.89
C GLU A 553 15.54 -19.74 2.00
N LEU A 554 14.72 -18.82 2.53
CA LEU A 554 15.06 -17.39 2.65
C LEU A 554 16.05 -17.05 3.79
N ASP A 555 16.32 -17.98 4.71
CA ASP A 555 17.01 -17.67 5.97
C ASP A 555 18.49 -18.04 5.97
N GLY A 556 19.39 -17.05 6.08
CA GLY A 556 20.83 -17.31 6.22
C GLY A 556 21.69 -16.28 6.94
N ASP A 557 21.35 -15.00 6.93
CA ASP A 557 22.37 -13.98 7.24
C ASP A 557 22.55 -13.69 8.74
N THR A 558 21.55 -13.99 9.57
CA THR A 558 21.54 -13.61 10.99
C THR A 558 22.11 -14.69 11.93
N PHE A 559 22.20 -15.93 11.47
CA PHE A 559 22.63 -17.08 12.27
C PHE A 559 24.04 -16.90 12.82
N LYS A 560 25.01 -16.51 11.98
CA LYS A 560 26.42 -16.31 12.37
C LYS A 560 26.56 -15.25 13.45
N SER A 561 25.84 -14.14 13.32
CA SER A 561 25.83 -13.05 14.30
C SER A 561 25.30 -13.53 15.66
N ASN A 562 24.24 -14.34 15.68
CA ASN A 562 23.67 -14.88 16.91
C ASN A 562 24.61 -15.86 17.62
N VAL A 563 25.28 -16.75 16.87
CA VAL A 563 26.30 -17.66 17.44
C VAL A 563 27.48 -16.86 18.02
N MET A 564 27.90 -15.77 17.36
CA MET A 564 28.90 -14.82 17.87
C MET A 564 28.50 -14.24 19.24
N CYS A 565 27.25 -13.76 19.37
CA CYS A 565 26.77 -13.21 20.63
C CYS A 565 26.76 -14.26 21.75
N CYS A 566 26.29 -15.48 21.46
CA CYS A 566 26.29 -16.58 22.42
C CYS A 566 27.69 -16.91 22.93
N MET A 567 28.71 -16.87 22.05
CA MET A 567 30.11 -17.09 22.44
C MET A 567 30.61 -16.00 23.40
N VAL A 568 30.33 -14.73 23.11
CA VAL A 568 30.71 -13.62 24.00
C VAL A 568 30.00 -13.72 25.35
N GLN A 569 28.72 -14.08 25.36
CA GLN A 569 27.95 -14.31 26.59
C GLN A 569 28.53 -15.47 27.41
N TRP A 570 28.91 -16.57 26.77
CA TRP A 570 29.56 -17.70 27.45
C TRP A 570 30.87 -17.29 28.12
N LEU A 571 31.72 -16.50 27.45
CA LEU A 571 32.98 -15.99 28.03
C LEU A 571 32.71 -15.13 29.27
N PHE A 572 31.65 -14.32 29.28
CA PHE A 572 31.24 -13.59 30.48
C PHE A 572 30.81 -14.53 31.61
N VAL A 573 30.07 -15.60 31.32
CA VAL A 573 29.65 -16.60 32.33
C VAL A 573 30.88 -17.27 32.96
N VAL A 574 31.84 -17.71 32.15
CA VAL A 574 33.10 -18.30 32.63
C VAL A 574 33.89 -17.30 33.48
N ALA A 575 33.95 -16.02 33.08
CA ALA A 575 34.63 -14.97 33.83
C ALA A 575 33.96 -14.69 35.20
N VAL A 576 32.62 -14.66 35.25
CA VAL A 576 31.87 -14.48 36.50
C VAL A 576 32.05 -15.67 37.43
N GLN A 577 31.92 -16.89 36.92
CA GLN A 577 32.02 -18.12 37.72
C GLN A 577 33.44 -18.37 38.24
N SER A 578 34.47 -18.07 37.45
CA SER A 578 35.87 -18.18 37.88
C SER A 578 36.24 -17.19 38.99
N LEU A 579 35.65 -15.99 38.98
CA LEU A 579 35.85 -15.00 40.03
C LEU A 579 35.05 -15.34 41.31
N ALA A 580 33.84 -15.86 41.15
CA ALA A 580 32.98 -16.26 42.26
C ALA A 580 33.52 -17.50 43.01
N HIS A 581 33.89 -18.56 42.29
CA HIS A 581 34.21 -19.89 42.85
C HIS A 581 35.65 -20.36 42.55
N TYR A 582 36.65 -19.49 42.71
CA TYR A 582 38.07 -19.80 42.51
C TYR A 582 38.58 -21.02 43.30
N ASP A 583 38.07 -21.23 44.52
CA ASP A 583 38.56 -22.25 45.44
C ASP A 583 38.07 -23.67 45.09
N CYS A 584 37.15 -23.79 44.12
CA CYS A 584 36.64 -25.08 43.65
C CYS A 584 37.36 -25.51 42.37
N GLY A 585 38.49 -26.21 42.52
CA GLY A 585 39.30 -26.69 41.40
C GLY A 585 38.51 -27.55 40.39
N ASN A 586 37.58 -28.38 40.88
CA ASN A 586 36.73 -29.22 40.03
C ASN A 586 35.82 -28.38 39.11
N LEU A 587 35.23 -27.29 39.62
CA LEU A 587 34.40 -26.39 38.82
C LEU A 587 35.22 -25.69 37.74
N MET A 588 36.43 -25.22 38.09
CA MET A 588 37.32 -24.57 37.13
C MET A 588 37.78 -25.51 36.02
N ILE A 589 38.08 -26.77 36.36
CA ILE A 589 38.41 -27.81 35.37
C ILE A 589 37.22 -28.05 34.44
N VAL A 590 36.00 -28.21 34.99
CA VAL A 590 34.78 -28.40 34.19
C VAL A 590 34.53 -27.22 33.25
N LEU A 591 34.67 -25.97 33.72
CA LEU A 591 34.46 -24.78 32.89
C LEU A 591 35.47 -24.65 31.76
N VAL A 592 36.76 -24.95 32.01
CA VAL A 592 37.80 -24.94 30.97
C VAL A 592 37.55 -26.06 29.96
N VAL A 593 37.25 -27.27 30.43
CA VAL A 593 36.96 -28.43 29.57
C VAL A 593 35.72 -28.19 28.70
N MET A 594 34.68 -27.54 29.22
CA MET A 594 33.46 -27.21 28.45
C MET A 594 33.61 -26.01 27.52
N THR A 595 34.56 -25.10 27.77
CA THR A 595 34.83 -23.96 26.88
C THR A 595 35.49 -24.39 25.56
N ILE A 596 36.27 -25.47 25.58
CA ILE A 596 36.91 -26.03 24.38
C ILE A 596 35.88 -26.49 23.33
N PRO A 597 34.89 -27.35 23.61
CA PRO A 597 33.89 -27.76 22.62
C PRO A 597 32.98 -26.61 22.18
N LEU A 598 32.68 -25.64 23.05
CA LEU A 598 31.86 -24.46 22.70
C LEU A 598 32.60 -23.52 21.75
N SER A 599 33.88 -23.24 22.01
CA SER A 599 34.73 -22.46 21.09
C SER A 599 34.96 -23.17 19.74
N LEU A 600 35.07 -24.50 19.75
CA LEU A 600 35.13 -25.30 18.53
C LEU A 600 33.81 -25.22 17.74
N CYS A 601 32.65 -25.31 18.41
CA CYS A 601 31.33 -25.16 17.79
C CYS A 601 31.16 -23.79 17.13
N PHE A 602 31.69 -22.73 17.76
CA PHE A 602 31.73 -21.39 17.20
C PHE A 602 32.66 -21.30 15.97
N ALA A 603 33.89 -21.81 16.08
CA ALA A 603 34.86 -21.82 14.99
C ALA A 603 34.33 -22.57 13.75
N LEU A 604 33.63 -23.68 13.96
CA LEU A 604 32.97 -24.45 12.90
C LEU A 604 31.94 -23.65 12.10
N VAL A 605 31.23 -22.71 12.72
CA VAL A 605 30.27 -21.82 12.01
C VAL A 605 30.99 -20.68 11.27
N MET A 606 32.14 -20.23 11.79
CA MET A 606 32.90 -19.12 11.21
C MET A 606 33.90 -19.52 10.12
N PHE A 607 34.26 -20.81 10.01
CA PHE A 607 35.23 -21.27 9.00
C PHE A 607 34.83 -20.93 7.56
N GLN A 608 33.54 -20.80 7.24
CA GLN A 608 33.06 -20.34 5.94
C GLN A 608 33.65 -18.98 5.51
N GLU A 609 33.99 -18.10 6.46
CA GLU A 609 34.44 -16.73 6.22
C GLU A 609 35.96 -16.59 6.06
N PHE A 610 36.70 -17.68 6.24
CA PHE A 610 38.16 -17.74 6.09
C PHE A 610 38.52 -18.64 4.90
N PRO A 611 38.56 -18.10 3.67
CA PRO A 611 38.86 -18.88 2.47
C PRO A 611 40.29 -19.45 2.43
N SER A 612 41.17 -19.01 3.33
CA SER A 612 42.55 -19.49 3.49
C SER A 612 42.65 -20.84 4.22
N LEU A 613 41.55 -21.38 4.77
CA LEU A 613 41.53 -22.62 5.53
C LEU A 613 41.28 -23.86 4.64
N GLN A 614 41.51 -25.08 5.16
CA GLN A 614 41.27 -26.32 4.43
C GLN A 614 39.85 -26.40 3.83
N ARG A 615 39.76 -26.70 2.52
CA ARG A 615 38.50 -26.71 1.74
C ARG A 615 37.41 -27.62 2.32
N HIS A 616 37.79 -28.73 2.96
CA HIS A 616 36.83 -29.63 3.60
C HIS A 616 36.11 -29.00 4.79
N LEU A 617 36.80 -28.22 5.61
CA LEU A 617 36.22 -27.53 6.77
C LEU A 617 35.29 -26.40 6.34
N VAL A 618 35.65 -25.67 5.28
CA VAL A 618 34.82 -24.61 4.69
C VAL A 618 33.53 -25.19 4.11
N ASN A 619 33.61 -26.30 3.37
CA ASN A 619 32.44 -26.98 2.82
C ASN A 619 31.52 -27.55 3.90
N PHE A 620 32.09 -28.11 4.97
CA PHE A 620 31.32 -28.58 6.12
C PHE A 620 30.63 -27.42 6.86
N SER A 621 31.35 -26.33 7.11
CA SER A 621 30.82 -25.09 7.70
C SER A 621 29.68 -24.49 6.87
N ALA A 622 29.82 -24.46 5.54
CA ALA A 622 28.78 -24.01 4.63
C ALA A 622 27.55 -24.93 4.67
N ARG A 623 27.74 -26.25 4.78
CA ARG A 623 26.63 -27.22 4.91
C ARG A 623 25.88 -27.04 6.22
N VAL A 624 26.58 -26.83 7.33
CA VAL A 624 25.98 -26.56 8.65
C VAL A 624 25.21 -25.24 8.64
N THR A 625 25.74 -24.20 8.01
CA THR A 625 25.13 -22.86 7.95
C THR A 625 23.93 -22.80 7.00
N ASN A 626 24.00 -23.47 5.85
CA ASN A 626 22.97 -23.36 4.82
C ASN A 626 21.79 -24.32 5.02
N THR A 627 21.92 -25.35 5.88
CA THR A 627 20.83 -26.31 6.12
C THR A 627 20.16 -26.08 7.48
N ARG A 628 18.85 -25.80 7.47
CA ARG A 628 18.07 -25.50 8.69
C ARG A 628 18.15 -26.61 9.74
N ILE A 629 18.08 -27.88 9.32
CA ILE A 629 18.15 -29.03 10.25
C ILE A 629 19.50 -29.06 10.97
N LEU A 630 20.62 -28.91 10.24
CA LEU A 630 21.94 -28.91 10.89
C LEU A 630 22.14 -27.68 11.76
N ARG A 631 21.61 -26.50 11.40
CA ARG A 631 21.60 -25.32 12.28
C ARG A 631 20.85 -25.59 13.58
N VAL A 632 19.64 -26.15 13.51
CA VAL A 632 18.84 -26.45 14.71
C VAL A 632 19.53 -27.51 15.57
N MET A 633 20.06 -28.57 14.96
CA MET A 633 20.82 -29.60 15.67
C MET A 633 22.08 -29.03 16.33
N HIS A 634 22.78 -28.11 15.67
CA HIS A 634 23.93 -27.40 16.24
C HIS A 634 23.53 -26.51 17.42
N ILE A 635 22.43 -25.78 17.33
CA ILE A 635 21.88 -24.99 18.45
C ILE A 635 21.49 -25.89 19.63
N CYS A 636 20.77 -26.98 19.37
CA CYS A 636 20.38 -27.93 20.40
C CYS A 636 21.61 -28.56 21.08
N PHE A 637 22.64 -28.91 20.30
CA PHE A 637 23.91 -29.42 20.81
C PHE A 637 24.65 -28.39 21.67
N PHE A 638 24.68 -27.12 21.24
CA PHE A 638 25.27 -26.01 22.00
C PHE A 638 24.54 -25.80 23.34
N ILE A 639 23.21 -25.77 23.33
CA ILE A 639 22.38 -25.66 24.55
C ILE A 639 22.60 -26.86 25.46
N PHE A 640 22.70 -28.07 24.90
CA PHE A 640 22.94 -29.29 25.66
C PHE A 640 24.30 -29.25 26.38
N ILE A 641 25.39 -28.83 25.70
CA ILE A 641 26.70 -28.65 26.34
C ILE A 641 26.63 -27.59 27.45
N MET A 642 25.95 -26.47 27.20
CA MET A 642 25.75 -25.45 28.23
C MET A 642 24.98 -26.00 29.45
N ALA A 643 23.95 -26.82 29.23
CA ALA A 643 23.17 -27.42 30.31
C ALA A 643 23.95 -28.46 31.12
N LEU A 644 24.88 -29.17 30.48
CA LEU A 644 25.78 -30.14 31.13
C LEU A 644 26.85 -29.48 32.00
N SER A 645 27.14 -28.19 31.80
CA SER A 645 28.15 -27.45 32.57
C SER A 645 27.69 -27.03 33.98
N ARG A 646 26.55 -27.54 34.45
CA ARG A 646 25.82 -27.09 35.64
C ARG A 646 26.21 -27.83 36.91
#